data_AF-A0A9W7C6U2-F1
#
_entry.id   AF-A0A9W7C6U2-F1
#
_cell.length_a   1.000
_cell.length_b   1.000
_cell.length_c   1.000
_cell.angle_alpha   90.00
_cell.angle_beta   90.00
_cell.angle_gamma   90.00
#
_symmetry.space_group_name_H-M   'P 1'
#
loop_
_entity.id
_entity.type
_entity.pdbx_description
1 polymer ?
#
loop_
_entity_poly.entity_id
_entity_poly.type
_entity_poly.pdbx_seq_one_letter_code
_entity_poly.pdbx_strand_id
1 'polypeptide(L)'
;MSLPASQIHPDSPSDSNPVDSGRDSNSISGRNSSDGHSGKDFVDFSESDLKGKFEQHLEQAKNAAIDPYGYDGADLSTAFGYDGPPSAISSAFSYDGAASALSVRDSGVGSSGAGTDFQTMSTTNTPKNPTIRKLKSSLLSGEDEQQPVNGSPSTPSNWKRRLKAKSKERKKWLHYVLTKFESYEGLKELLELHPDIIYIFVEIIRNKLTILKDCGTQLHDLDETSALIIGRGLASSLKSRKFTSAGVDQWRLKYPAIATLAENYRFFIPMIETISVALLRRATWGLIYPFGVGAGISIVDMISDIIMLYSYYEVGSYFYFKWNIAFILTCVFIQIALVLNNRGFKITSRDTIVEVLYVITFLKPAIDSFRIAIGETRYNRTGNEILYEVSSMKLVEVVLESIHCCVLQIHALLNGSEEIQATVFLSIVCSAASAGYTSTLLCYDYDIQPEKRKRMPNFYGMIPDESWRRAVTFFSMMISSSCLMISRCFCFALLSSVSGDYVMGYFFVDQVAYLASKWLRNDFLYWSSSTVPIVQSMFTRVFIKIFADFTSCIQLRHPNEIDGAYYTINTITGQLACYAAIVLFEQELDAGRVTSAISKEAIITLYVICTGFWAVSYLMLLLAIKHAYLHTLFSMKSGIEHQVECFKLAKKNNYERGMLSCFECDKRYLEPIKDEAKARIDENWSKWRNKRPAWFAVEVDNWDKMIMPEKALKDRKENRWWAGDNNSGSMGGKFGTMRGTEGKSYHIQ
;
A
#
# COMPACT_ATOMS: atom_id res chain seq x y z
N MET A 1 -61.86 31.03 5.49
CA MET A 1 -62.32 30.13 4.40
C MET A 1 -61.73 28.74 4.69
N SER A 2 -62.27 27.93 5.60
CA SER A 2 -63.50 27.10 5.55
C SER A 2 -63.49 25.97 4.49
N LEU A 3 -62.86 24.82 4.87
CA LEU A 3 -63.40 23.44 4.92
C LEU A 3 -63.94 22.74 3.63
N PRO A 4 -64.21 21.41 3.61
CA PRO A 4 -64.05 20.38 4.67
C PRO A 4 -63.49 18.99 4.25
N ALA A 5 -63.32 18.16 5.29
CA ALA A 5 -63.04 16.74 5.36
C ALA A 5 -64.31 15.83 5.39
N SER A 6 -64.13 14.50 5.26
CA SER A 6 -64.96 13.39 5.80
C SER A 6 -64.34 12.03 5.38
N GLN A 7 -64.26 10.90 6.10
CA GLN A 7 -64.76 10.33 7.38
C GLN A 7 -63.97 8.98 7.64
N ILE A 8 -63.44 8.61 8.84
CA ILE A 8 -64.04 7.90 10.03
C ILE A 8 -64.41 6.41 9.72
N HIS A 9 -63.64 5.35 10.10
CA HIS A 9 -63.45 4.58 11.40
C HIS A 9 -64.11 3.15 11.34
N PRO A 10 -64.04 2.24 12.36
CA PRO A 10 -62.94 1.31 12.75
C PRO A 10 -63.42 -0.19 12.87
N ASP A 11 -62.53 -1.11 13.30
CA ASP A 11 -62.73 -2.07 14.42
C ASP A 11 -61.89 -3.38 14.33
N SER A 12 -61.20 -3.67 15.43
CA SER A 12 -60.63 -4.95 15.91
C SER A 12 -61.64 -5.59 16.92
N PRO A 13 -61.62 -6.89 17.33
CA PRO A 13 -60.43 -7.60 17.88
C PRO A 13 -60.40 -9.16 17.81
N SER A 14 -59.26 -9.72 18.29
CA SER A 14 -59.01 -11.02 18.98
C SER A 14 -59.90 -12.26 18.75
N ASP A 15 -59.28 -13.43 18.48
CA ASP A 15 -59.29 -14.55 19.45
C ASP A 15 -58.41 -15.78 19.10
N SER A 16 -58.11 -16.49 20.19
CA SER A 16 -57.29 -17.69 20.49
C SER A 16 -57.35 -18.99 19.63
N ASN A 17 -56.22 -19.73 19.70
CA ASN A 17 -55.93 -21.18 19.44
C ASN A 17 -57.00 -22.17 19.97
N PRO A 18 -57.00 -23.53 19.74
CA PRO A 18 -55.87 -24.45 19.42
C PRO A 18 -56.13 -25.77 18.59
N VAL A 19 -55.03 -26.53 18.33
CA VAL A 19 -54.85 -28.02 18.32
C VAL A 19 -55.59 -28.96 17.34
N ASP A 20 -54.82 -29.74 16.55
CA ASP A 20 -54.86 -31.23 16.39
C ASP A 20 -53.70 -31.66 15.45
N SER A 21 -52.68 -32.44 15.81
CA SER A 21 -52.53 -33.88 16.17
C SER A 21 -52.48 -34.87 14.99
N GLY A 22 -51.52 -35.82 15.03
CA GLY A 22 -51.33 -36.93 14.08
C GLY A 22 -49.92 -37.04 13.48
N ARG A 23 -48.89 -37.51 14.21
CA ARG A 23 -48.39 -38.91 14.28
C ARG A 23 -48.19 -39.59 12.91
N ASP A 24 -46.93 -39.87 12.58
CA ASP A 24 -46.51 -41.24 12.27
C ASP A 24 -45.04 -41.46 12.61
N SER A 25 -44.78 -42.68 13.08
CA SER A 25 -43.62 -43.15 13.82
C SER A 25 -42.94 -44.32 13.10
N ASN A 26 -41.61 -44.38 13.14
CA ASN A 26 -40.81 -45.62 13.18
C ASN A 26 -39.39 -45.27 13.67
N SER A 27 -39.08 -45.50 14.96
CA SER A 27 -38.47 -46.72 15.55
C SER A 27 -36.98 -46.89 15.14
N ILE A 28 -36.03 -46.33 15.90
CA ILE A 28 -35.27 -46.88 17.05
C ILE A 28 -34.20 -47.93 16.67
N SER A 29 -32.94 -47.51 16.70
CA SER A 29 -31.84 -47.99 17.58
C SER A 29 -30.53 -47.36 17.06
N GLY A 30 -29.62 -46.77 17.82
CA GLY A 30 -29.38 -46.68 19.24
C GLY A 30 -27.88 -46.87 19.48
N ARG A 31 -27.10 -45.78 19.64
CA ARG A 31 -26.02 -45.65 20.65
C ARG A 31 -25.26 -44.32 20.52
N ASN A 32 -25.18 -43.65 21.66
CA ASN A 32 -24.47 -42.40 21.95
C ASN A 32 -22.96 -42.49 21.68
N SER A 33 -22.37 -41.40 21.19
CA SER A 33 -21.30 -40.68 21.91
C SER A 33 -21.04 -39.32 21.23
N SER A 34 -20.89 -38.32 22.07
CA SER A 34 -20.44 -36.95 21.85
C SER A 34 -19.23 -36.80 20.92
N ASP A 35 -19.24 -35.78 20.04
CA ASP A 35 -18.17 -34.77 19.97
C ASP A 35 -18.44 -33.72 18.87
N GLY A 36 -18.26 -32.45 19.22
CA GLY A 36 -18.45 -31.30 18.36
C GLY A 36 -17.48 -31.28 17.17
N HIS A 37 -18.00 -30.96 15.99
CA HIS A 37 -17.22 -30.78 14.77
C HIS A 37 -17.16 -29.30 14.37
N SER A 38 -15.95 -28.73 14.43
CA SER A 38 -15.55 -27.61 13.58
C SER A 38 -14.99 -28.19 12.26
N GLY A 39 -15.67 -27.95 11.14
CA GLY A 39 -15.22 -28.38 9.81
C GLY A 39 -14.24 -27.37 9.20
N LYS A 40 -13.01 -27.83 8.95
CA LYS A 40 -11.99 -27.24 8.07
C LYS A 40 -12.14 -27.89 6.71
N ASP A 41 -12.13 -27.10 5.64
CA ASP A 41 -11.75 -27.57 4.30
C ASP A 41 -10.69 -26.62 3.74
N PHE A 42 -9.45 -27.10 3.65
CA PHE A 42 -8.34 -26.49 2.92
C PHE A 42 -7.82 -27.56 1.96
N VAL A 43 -7.75 -27.21 0.68
CA VAL A 43 -7.31 -28.07 -0.43
C VAL A 43 -5.81 -28.37 -0.30
N ASP A 44 -5.45 -29.65 -0.23
CA ASP A 44 -4.07 -30.16 -0.23
C ASP A 44 -3.50 -30.18 -1.65
N PHE A 45 -2.32 -29.59 -1.87
CA PHE A 45 -1.51 -29.78 -3.09
C PHE A 45 -0.49 -30.92 -2.88
N SER A 46 -0.41 -31.83 -3.86
CA SER A 46 0.44 -33.02 -3.85
C SER A 46 1.96 -32.71 -3.80
N GLU A 47 2.69 -33.47 -2.97
CA GLU A 47 4.13 -33.37 -2.70
C GLU A 47 5.01 -33.65 -3.95
N SER A 48 4.48 -34.33 -4.96
CA SER A 48 5.16 -34.62 -6.23
C SER A 48 5.42 -33.36 -7.07
N ASP A 49 4.50 -32.40 -7.06
CA ASP A 49 4.59 -31.18 -7.88
C ASP A 49 5.60 -30.18 -7.35
N LEU A 50 5.82 -30.18 -6.03
CA LEU A 50 6.79 -29.32 -5.36
C LEU A 50 8.23 -29.80 -5.58
N LYS A 51 8.44 -31.11 -5.73
CA LYS A 51 9.76 -31.70 -5.93
C LYS A 51 10.22 -31.54 -7.39
N GLY A 52 9.33 -31.77 -8.35
CA GLY A 52 9.62 -31.58 -9.78
C GLY A 52 9.96 -30.13 -10.14
N LYS A 53 9.24 -29.15 -9.59
CA LYS A 53 9.51 -27.72 -9.83
C LYS A 53 10.83 -27.25 -9.22
N PHE A 54 11.24 -27.81 -8.08
CA PHE A 54 12.50 -27.45 -7.43
C PHE A 54 13.73 -28.03 -8.13
N GLU A 55 13.66 -29.28 -8.61
CA GLU A 55 14.72 -29.91 -9.41
C GLU A 55 14.90 -29.18 -10.75
N GLN A 56 13.80 -28.77 -11.40
CA GLN A 56 13.84 -27.97 -12.62
C GLN A 56 14.56 -26.62 -12.43
N HIS A 57 14.36 -25.95 -11.29
CA HIS A 57 15.05 -24.69 -10.96
C HIS A 57 16.52 -24.88 -10.56
N LEU A 58 16.90 -26.05 -10.04
CA LEU A 58 18.29 -26.36 -9.71
C LEU A 58 19.11 -26.69 -10.97
N GLU A 59 18.51 -27.38 -11.94
CA GLU A 59 19.10 -27.67 -13.26
C GLU A 59 19.28 -26.36 -14.05
N GLN A 60 18.31 -25.45 -13.99
CA GLN A 60 18.40 -24.10 -14.57
C GLN A 60 19.53 -23.26 -13.92
N ALA A 61 19.74 -23.38 -12.61
CA ALA A 61 20.82 -22.70 -11.90
C ALA A 61 22.22 -23.28 -12.22
N LYS A 62 22.31 -24.59 -12.49
CA LYS A 62 23.54 -25.22 -12.99
C LYS A 62 23.88 -24.80 -14.41
N ASN A 63 22.88 -24.69 -15.30
CA ASN A 63 23.10 -24.25 -16.68
C ASN A 63 23.47 -22.75 -16.77
N ALA A 64 23.02 -21.93 -15.81
CA ALA A 64 23.42 -20.52 -15.69
C ALA A 64 24.87 -20.32 -15.21
N ALA A 65 25.54 -21.35 -14.69
CA ALA A 65 26.94 -21.27 -14.25
C ALA A 65 27.96 -21.55 -15.37
N ILE A 66 27.51 -21.95 -16.56
CA ILE A 66 28.37 -22.36 -17.69
C ILE A 66 28.49 -21.27 -18.77
N ASP A 67 27.70 -20.18 -18.71
CA ASP A 67 27.84 -19.04 -19.62
C ASP A 67 27.53 -17.71 -18.91
N PRO A 68 28.49 -16.79 -18.73
CA PRO A 68 28.27 -15.56 -17.97
C PRO A 68 27.41 -14.51 -18.70
N TYR A 69 26.98 -14.76 -19.94
CA TYR A 69 26.23 -13.78 -20.74
C TYR A 69 25.06 -14.40 -21.52
N GLY A 70 23.98 -14.70 -20.83
CA GLY A 70 22.65 -14.73 -21.46
C GLY A 70 21.66 -15.70 -20.84
N TYR A 71 20.71 -15.19 -20.03
CA TYR A 71 19.33 -15.67 -20.01
C TYR A 71 18.42 -14.68 -19.26
N ASP A 72 17.31 -14.31 -19.90
CA ASP A 72 16.24 -13.44 -19.38
C ASP A 72 15.27 -14.27 -18.53
N GLY A 73 14.87 -13.74 -17.37
CA GLY A 73 13.89 -14.35 -16.49
C GLY A 73 12.47 -14.20 -17.01
N ALA A 74 11.95 -15.23 -17.67
CA ALA A 74 10.54 -15.37 -17.99
C ALA A 74 10.20 -16.86 -18.05
N ASP A 75 9.90 -17.49 -16.92
CA ASP A 75 9.26 -18.81 -16.89
C ASP A 75 8.72 -19.10 -15.48
N LEU A 76 7.47 -18.72 -15.19
CA LEU A 76 6.68 -19.23 -14.06
C LEU A 76 5.18 -18.86 -14.09
N SER A 77 4.67 -18.12 -15.09
CA SER A 77 3.28 -17.63 -15.12
C SER A 77 2.27 -18.49 -15.88
N THR A 78 2.65 -19.65 -16.41
CA THR A 78 1.84 -20.40 -17.40
C THR A 78 0.96 -21.51 -16.78
N ALA A 79 0.21 -21.23 -15.71
CA ALA A 79 -0.62 -22.27 -15.07
C ALA A 79 -2.11 -21.97 -14.89
N PHE A 80 -2.61 -20.74 -15.11
CA PHE A 80 -4.03 -20.47 -14.86
C PHE A 80 -4.63 -19.59 -15.96
N GLY A 81 -5.45 -20.22 -16.79
CA GLY A 81 -6.17 -19.60 -17.90
C GLY A 81 -7.18 -18.56 -17.44
N TYR A 82 -7.20 -17.42 -18.13
CA TYR A 82 -8.30 -16.48 -18.10
C TYR A 82 -8.36 -15.72 -19.42
N ASP A 83 -9.52 -15.77 -20.07
CA ASP A 83 -9.89 -15.01 -21.26
C ASP A 83 -10.59 -13.70 -20.83
N GLY A 84 -9.94 -12.55 -21.03
CA GLY A 84 -10.56 -11.23 -20.88
C GLY A 84 -9.56 -10.06 -20.90
N PRO A 85 -9.80 -8.98 -21.67
CA PRO A 85 -8.83 -7.92 -21.87
C PRO A 85 -8.79 -6.92 -20.70
N PRO A 86 -7.61 -6.48 -20.24
CA PRO A 86 -7.46 -5.42 -19.25
C PRO A 86 -7.53 -4.02 -19.88
N SER A 87 -8.12 -3.07 -19.17
CA SER A 87 -8.30 -1.68 -19.60
C SER A 87 -7.10 -0.77 -19.24
N ALA A 88 -6.87 0.25 -20.09
CA ALA A 88 -5.72 1.17 -20.07
C ALA A 88 -5.58 2.07 -18.81
N ILE A 89 -6.48 1.94 -17.82
CA ILE A 89 -6.46 2.69 -16.56
C ILE A 89 -5.44 2.10 -15.57
N SER A 90 -5.02 0.84 -15.75
CA SER A 90 -4.03 0.14 -14.92
C SER A 90 -2.65 0.84 -14.85
N SER A 91 -2.27 1.61 -15.86
CA SER A 91 -0.95 2.23 -16.05
C SER A 91 -0.53 3.25 -14.99
N ALA A 92 -1.48 4.03 -14.47
CA ALA A 92 -1.18 5.04 -13.45
C ALA A 92 -0.86 4.37 -12.12
N PHE A 93 -1.49 3.25 -11.82
CA PHE A 93 -1.45 2.65 -10.49
C PHE A 93 -0.61 1.37 -10.42
N SER A 94 0.08 1.03 -11.53
CA SER A 94 0.66 -0.31 -11.71
C SER A 94 1.67 -0.77 -10.64
N TYR A 95 1.34 -1.82 -9.88
CA TYR A 95 2.20 -2.54 -8.93
C TYR A 95 2.59 -3.88 -9.53
N ASP A 96 3.80 -3.96 -10.09
CA ASP A 96 4.29 -5.20 -10.66
C ASP A 96 5.82 -5.27 -10.51
N GLY A 97 6.30 -6.00 -9.49
CA GLY A 97 7.72 -6.03 -9.19
C GLY A 97 8.13 -6.79 -7.93
N ALA A 98 7.70 -8.04 -7.78
CA ALA A 98 8.55 -9.02 -7.10
C ALA A 98 9.60 -9.51 -8.10
N ALA A 99 10.88 -9.48 -7.68
CA ALA A 99 12.06 -9.96 -8.39
C ALA A 99 12.53 -9.11 -9.60
N SER A 100 13.34 -8.07 -9.31
CA SER A 100 14.54 -7.69 -10.11
C SER A 100 15.23 -6.47 -9.48
N ALA A 101 16.12 -6.72 -8.52
CA ALA A 101 17.07 -5.73 -8.01
C ALA A 101 18.31 -6.41 -7.44
N LEU A 102 19.37 -6.47 -8.24
CA LEU A 102 20.77 -6.22 -7.87
C LEU A 102 21.66 -6.52 -9.08
N SER A 103 21.94 -5.50 -9.88
CA SER A 103 23.21 -5.40 -10.59
C SER A 103 23.55 -3.93 -10.79
N VAL A 104 24.84 -3.66 -11.01
CA VAL A 104 25.52 -2.36 -11.16
C VAL A 104 26.05 -1.80 -9.83
N ARG A 105 27.31 -1.95 -9.41
CA ARG A 105 28.67 -1.82 -10.03
C ARG A 105 29.24 -0.44 -9.72
N ASP A 106 30.12 -0.37 -8.71
CA ASP A 106 30.96 0.80 -8.47
C ASP A 106 32.25 0.72 -9.29
N SER A 107 32.48 1.80 -10.04
CA SER A 107 33.75 2.15 -10.69
C SER A 107 34.37 3.26 -9.84
N GLY A 108 35.68 3.20 -9.61
CA GLY A 108 36.37 4.01 -8.59
C GLY A 108 36.75 5.46 -8.95
N VAL A 109 37.73 5.93 -8.16
CA VAL A 109 38.40 7.26 -8.08
C VAL A 109 37.76 8.15 -6.99
N GLY A 110 38.44 8.74 -6.00
CA GLY A 110 39.85 8.82 -5.61
C GLY A 110 40.03 9.84 -4.46
N SER A 111 40.86 9.46 -3.47
CA SER A 111 41.69 10.26 -2.52
C SER A 111 41.34 11.68 -2.05
N SER A 112 41.34 11.86 -0.71
CA SER A 112 42.07 12.86 0.13
C SER A 112 41.39 12.88 1.52
N GLY A 113 42.00 12.79 2.71
CA GLY A 113 43.31 13.20 3.24
C GLY A 113 43.07 14.14 4.44
N ALA A 114 43.77 13.93 5.57
CA ALA A 114 43.73 14.62 6.89
C ALA A 114 42.71 14.05 7.91
N GLY A 115 43.03 13.62 9.14
CA GLY A 115 44.23 13.76 9.97
C GLY A 115 44.04 14.86 11.03
N THR A 116 43.74 14.50 12.29
CA THR A 116 44.23 15.15 13.54
C THR A 116 43.63 14.50 14.78
N ASP A 117 44.52 14.19 15.74
CA ASP A 117 44.29 13.81 17.14
C ASP A 117 43.53 14.87 17.94
N PHE A 118 42.84 14.46 19.02
CA PHE A 118 42.91 15.16 20.32
C PHE A 118 42.33 14.32 21.48
N GLN A 119 43.13 14.12 22.52
CA GLN A 119 42.74 13.63 23.86
C GLN A 119 41.97 14.70 24.64
N THR A 120 41.04 14.30 25.51
CA THR A 120 40.93 14.92 26.86
C THR A 120 40.22 13.99 27.86
N MET A 121 40.82 13.88 29.04
CA MET A 121 40.36 13.23 30.27
C MET A 121 39.18 13.96 30.93
N SER A 122 38.34 13.24 31.70
CA SER A 122 38.10 13.55 33.13
C SER A 122 37.30 12.45 33.85
N THR A 123 37.88 12.01 34.96
CA THR A 123 37.37 11.42 36.22
C THR A 123 36.05 12.03 36.74
N THR A 124 35.21 11.46 37.63
CA THR A 124 35.32 10.58 38.81
C THR A 124 33.89 10.17 39.24
N ASN A 125 33.67 8.99 39.82
CA ASN A 125 33.05 8.78 41.16
C ASN A 125 32.64 7.31 41.41
N THR A 126 33.29 6.69 42.39
CA THR A 126 32.76 5.56 43.17
C THR A 126 32.19 6.07 44.49
N PRO A 127 31.30 5.30 45.14
CA PRO A 127 31.62 4.91 46.51
C PRO A 127 31.25 3.45 46.90
N LYS A 128 32.21 2.82 47.58
CA LYS A 128 32.16 2.08 48.87
C LYS A 128 31.30 0.80 49.05
N ASN A 129 32.06 -0.30 49.19
CA ASN A 129 31.90 -1.60 49.88
C ASN A 129 31.25 -1.49 51.30
N PRO A 130 30.75 -2.57 51.97
CA PRO A 130 31.52 -3.81 52.26
C PRO A 130 30.71 -5.13 52.30
N THR A 131 31.36 -6.28 52.04
CA THR A 131 31.41 -7.45 52.94
C THR A 131 32.42 -8.49 52.41
N ILE A 132 33.59 -8.52 53.04
CA ILE A 132 34.60 -9.59 52.95
C ILE A 132 34.34 -10.55 54.11
N ARG A 133 34.15 -11.85 53.84
CA ARG A 133 34.53 -13.01 54.69
C ARG A 133 33.80 -14.27 54.20
N LYS A 134 34.47 -15.10 53.37
CA LYS A 134 34.31 -16.59 53.32
C LYS A 134 35.07 -17.32 52.19
N LEU A 135 36.24 -16.85 51.75
CA LEU A 135 37.02 -17.53 50.70
C LEU A 135 38.51 -17.69 51.04
N LYS A 136 38.80 -18.20 52.24
CA LYS A 136 40.19 -18.54 52.60
C LYS A 136 40.38 -19.77 53.50
N SER A 137 39.41 -20.70 53.55
CA SER A 137 39.49 -21.87 54.44
C SER A 137 39.11 -23.21 53.81
N SER A 138 39.14 -23.35 52.49
CA SER A 138 38.81 -24.64 51.84
C SER A 138 39.88 -25.13 50.87
N LEU A 139 41.10 -24.57 50.96
CA LEU A 139 42.19 -24.84 50.01
C LEU A 139 43.27 -25.79 50.53
N LEU A 140 43.08 -26.48 51.66
CA LEU A 140 44.06 -27.46 52.17
C LEU A 140 43.37 -28.62 52.92
N SER A 141 43.07 -29.69 52.19
CA SER A 141 43.11 -31.08 52.68
C SER A 141 43.19 -32.03 51.47
N GLY A 142 44.32 -32.73 51.34
CA GLY A 142 44.48 -33.91 50.45
C GLY A 142 43.61 -35.08 50.94
N GLU A 143 43.60 -36.29 50.35
CA GLU A 143 44.49 -37.00 49.42
C GLU A 143 43.68 -38.19 48.84
N ASP A 144 44.14 -38.70 47.69
CA ASP A 144 44.06 -40.08 47.16
C ASP A 144 42.73 -40.84 46.92
N GLU A 145 42.43 -41.10 45.64
CA GLU A 145 42.18 -42.47 45.13
C GLU A 145 42.50 -42.60 43.62
N GLN A 146 42.88 -43.80 43.20
CA GLN A 146 43.79 -44.15 42.09
C GLN A 146 43.26 -44.08 40.62
N GLN A 147 44.23 -43.96 39.71
CA GLN A 147 44.31 -44.11 38.23
C GLN A 147 43.47 -45.24 37.55
N PRO A 148 43.28 -45.32 36.19
CA PRO A 148 44.29 -45.00 35.17
C PRO A 148 43.86 -44.36 33.82
N VAL A 149 44.92 -43.94 33.13
CA VAL A 149 45.02 -43.46 31.75
C VAL A 149 44.78 -44.59 30.74
N ASN A 150 43.86 -44.40 29.79
CA ASN A 150 43.96 -44.71 28.34
C ASN A 150 42.58 -44.62 27.66
N GLY A 151 42.48 -43.86 26.55
CA GLY A 151 41.26 -43.81 25.73
C GLY A 151 41.38 -42.93 24.48
N SER A 152 41.57 -43.60 23.34
CA SER A 152 41.49 -43.19 21.93
C SER A 152 40.38 -42.20 21.52
N PRO A 153 40.45 -41.58 20.31
CA PRO A 153 39.55 -40.52 19.87
C PRO A 153 38.09 -40.98 19.79
N SER A 154 37.19 -40.20 20.38
CA SER A 154 35.76 -40.50 20.39
C SER A 154 35.13 -40.28 19.02
N THR A 155 34.42 -41.33 18.60
CA THR A 155 33.47 -41.47 17.48
C THR A 155 32.60 -40.21 17.24
N PRO A 156 32.23 -39.86 15.99
CA PRO A 156 31.35 -38.72 15.71
C PRO A 156 30.01 -38.87 16.45
N SER A 157 29.68 -37.91 17.33
CA SER A 157 28.42 -37.93 18.06
C SER A 157 27.24 -37.84 17.08
N ASN A 158 26.25 -38.73 17.23
CA ASN A 158 25.09 -38.81 16.32
C ASN A 158 24.02 -37.77 16.70
N TRP A 159 24.42 -36.50 16.83
CA TRP A 159 23.58 -35.37 17.24
C TRP A 159 22.38 -35.17 16.30
N LYS A 160 22.48 -35.61 15.04
CA LYS A 160 21.38 -35.58 14.05
C LYS A 160 20.10 -36.27 14.53
N ARG A 161 20.23 -37.32 15.36
CA ARG A 161 19.07 -38.03 15.94
C ARG A 161 18.36 -37.26 17.06
N ARG A 162 19.03 -36.25 17.65
CA ARG A 162 18.50 -35.42 18.74
C ARG A 162 17.67 -34.24 18.21
N LEU A 163 17.88 -33.82 16.97
CA LEU A 163 17.11 -32.74 16.37
C LEU A 163 15.65 -33.15 16.16
N LYS A 164 14.74 -32.46 16.85
CA LYS A 164 13.30 -32.67 16.73
C LYS A 164 12.61 -31.31 16.69
N ALA A 165 11.62 -31.17 15.84
CA ALA A 165 10.76 -29.99 15.82
C ALA A 165 9.33 -30.36 16.23
N LYS A 166 8.75 -29.56 17.14
CA LYS A 166 7.40 -29.82 17.67
C LYS A 166 6.28 -29.63 16.64
N SER A 167 6.43 -28.76 15.63
CA SER A 167 5.40 -28.48 14.62
C SER A 167 5.77 -28.98 13.21
N LYS A 168 4.75 -29.37 12.42
CA LYS A 168 4.91 -29.81 11.01
C LYS A 168 5.62 -28.74 10.16
N GLU A 169 5.27 -27.47 10.36
CA GLU A 169 5.91 -26.32 9.70
C GLU A 169 7.40 -26.21 10.07
N ARG A 170 7.75 -26.36 11.36
CA ARG A 170 9.16 -26.29 11.79
C ARG A 170 9.98 -27.47 11.32
N LYS A 171 9.39 -28.67 11.24
CA LYS A 171 10.07 -29.85 10.66
C LYS A 171 10.49 -29.61 9.21
N LYS A 172 9.61 -28.98 8.41
CA LYS A 172 9.92 -28.60 7.02
C LYS A 172 11.11 -27.64 6.94
N TRP A 173 11.07 -26.55 7.72
CA TRP A 173 12.18 -25.59 7.73
C TRP A 173 13.47 -26.16 8.30
N LEU A 174 13.37 -26.99 9.35
CA LEU A 174 14.52 -27.69 9.93
C LEU A 174 15.21 -28.56 8.87
N HIS A 175 14.44 -29.36 8.12
CA HIS A 175 14.98 -30.17 7.03
C HIS A 175 15.63 -29.32 5.93
N TYR A 176 14.98 -28.21 5.55
CA TYR A 176 15.52 -27.28 4.55
C TYR A 176 16.85 -26.66 4.99
N VAL A 177 16.92 -26.13 6.22
CA VAL A 177 18.15 -25.51 6.75
C VAL A 177 19.25 -26.56 6.88
N LEU A 178 18.95 -27.75 7.38
CA LEU A 178 19.92 -28.84 7.50
C LEU A 178 20.53 -29.20 6.15
N THR A 179 19.68 -29.40 5.14
CA THR A 179 20.13 -29.71 3.78
C THR A 179 21.06 -28.64 3.23
N LYS A 180 20.75 -27.35 3.48
CA LYS A 180 21.60 -26.24 3.04
C LYS A 180 22.90 -26.14 3.83
N PHE A 181 22.90 -26.35 5.14
CA PHE A 181 24.12 -26.34 5.94
C PHE A 181 25.06 -27.49 5.55
N GLU A 182 24.51 -28.67 5.26
CA GLU A 182 25.30 -29.83 4.79
C GLU A 182 25.88 -29.63 3.38
N SER A 183 25.31 -28.73 2.58
CA SER A 183 25.76 -28.44 1.21
C SER A 183 27.02 -27.56 1.15
N TYR A 184 27.40 -26.89 2.24
CA TYR A 184 28.56 -25.99 2.27
C TYR A 184 29.52 -26.39 3.38
N GLU A 185 30.80 -26.56 3.05
CA GLU A 185 31.82 -27.10 3.97
C GLU A 185 31.96 -26.30 5.26
N GLY A 186 32.05 -24.97 5.19
CA GLY A 186 32.16 -24.12 6.39
C GLY A 186 30.89 -24.07 7.25
N LEU A 187 29.70 -24.29 6.67
CA LEU A 187 28.46 -24.38 7.44
C LEU A 187 28.27 -25.77 8.06
N LYS A 188 28.81 -26.80 7.42
CA LYS A 188 28.85 -28.16 7.94
C LYS A 188 29.76 -28.26 9.16
N GLU A 189 30.94 -27.65 9.10
CA GLU A 189 31.86 -27.57 10.24
C GLU A 189 31.23 -26.81 11.42
N LEU A 190 30.60 -25.65 11.15
CA LEU A 190 29.85 -24.88 12.15
C LEU A 190 28.73 -25.71 12.81
N LEU A 191 28.05 -26.55 12.02
CA LEU A 191 26.96 -27.41 12.49
C LEU A 191 27.46 -28.60 13.32
N GLU A 192 28.63 -29.14 13.00
CA GLU A 192 29.27 -30.21 13.77
C GLU A 192 29.77 -29.70 15.14
N LEU A 193 30.22 -28.45 15.21
CA LEU A 193 30.65 -27.78 16.45
C LEU A 193 29.48 -27.27 17.29
N HIS A 194 28.42 -26.75 16.66
CA HIS A 194 27.25 -26.18 17.34
C HIS A 194 25.92 -26.70 16.75
N PRO A 195 25.49 -27.93 17.08
CA PRO A 195 24.29 -28.56 16.53
C PRO A 195 22.99 -27.74 16.65
N ASP A 196 22.81 -27.06 17.79
CA ASP A 196 21.58 -26.32 18.11
C ASP A 196 21.46 -24.96 17.38
N ILE A 197 22.53 -24.53 16.67
CA ILE A 197 22.49 -23.32 15.83
C ILE A 197 21.41 -23.40 14.75
N ILE A 198 21.05 -24.61 14.33
CA ILE A 198 20.05 -24.86 13.29
C ILE A 198 18.69 -24.22 13.66
N TYR A 199 18.33 -24.20 14.95
CA TYR A 199 17.07 -23.65 15.43
C TYR A 199 17.02 -22.13 15.35
N ILE A 200 18.18 -21.46 15.47
CA ILE A 200 18.30 -20.01 15.21
C ILE A 200 17.92 -19.74 13.76
N PHE A 201 18.52 -20.47 12.81
CA PHE A 201 18.29 -20.28 11.39
C PHE A 201 16.86 -20.66 10.95
N VAL A 202 16.26 -21.67 11.58
CA VAL A 202 14.84 -22.01 11.36
C VAL A 202 13.94 -20.80 11.68
N GLU A 203 14.16 -20.11 12.79
CA GLU A 203 13.34 -18.95 13.14
C GLU A 203 13.69 -17.69 12.34
N ILE A 204 14.97 -17.52 11.96
CA ILE A 204 15.39 -16.46 11.03
C ILE A 204 14.64 -16.59 9.71
N ILE A 205 14.63 -17.79 9.09
CA ILE A 205 13.96 -18.00 7.80
C ILE A 205 12.43 -17.88 7.92
N ARG A 206 11.84 -18.34 9.05
CA ARG A 206 10.41 -18.15 9.32
C ARG A 206 10.05 -16.66 9.43
N ASN A 207 10.99 -15.82 9.89
CA ASN A 207 10.90 -14.37 9.93
C ASN A 207 9.64 -13.81 10.64
N LYS A 208 8.98 -14.55 11.53
CA LYS A 208 7.72 -14.08 12.14
C LYS A 208 8.00 -13.03 13.22
N LEU A 209 7.28 -11.90 13.19
CA LEU A 209 7.34 -10.90 14.26
C LEU A 209 6.81 -11.49 15.57
N THR A 210 7.62 -11.41 16.62
CA THR A 210 7.22 -11.82 17.97
C THR A 210 7.68 -10.81 19.00
N ILE A 211 7.00 -10.78 20.15
CA ILE A 211 7.43 -9.98 21.31
C ILE A 211 8.86 -10.39 21.67
N LEU A 212 9.75 -9.40 21.73
CA LEU A 212 11.15 -9.61 22.07
C LEU A 212 11.24 -10.18 23.49
N LYS A 213 11.92 -11.32 23.62
CA LYS A 213 12.31 -11.90 24.91
C LYS A 213 13.82 -11.82 25.04
N ASP A 214 14.28 -11.53 26.25
CA ASP A 214 15.70 -11.50 26.57
C ASP A 214 16.21 -12.92 26.83
N CYS A 215 17.43 -13.21 26.37
CA CYS A 215 18.08 -14.51 26.49
C CYS A 215 19.58 -14.29 26.62
N GLY A 216 20.14 -14.59 27.79
CA GLY A 216 21.56 -14.41 28.12
C GLY A 216 22.42 -15.65 27.88
N THR A 217 21.91 -16.66 27.19
CA THR A 217 22.59 -17.95 26.99
C THR A 217 23.85 -17.77 26.15
N GLN A 218 24.95 -18.40 26.60
CA GLN A 218 26.24 -18.41 25.90
C GLN A 218 26.25 -19.49 24.81
N LEU A 219 27.16 -19.38 23.84
CA LEU A 219 27.19 -20.31 22.69
C LEU A 219 27.43 -21.78 23.08
N HIS A 220 28.17 -22.05 24.16
CA HIS A 220 28.45 -23.42 24.63
C HIS A 220 27.27 -24.06 25.38
N ASP A 221 26.36 -23.24 25.92
CA ASP A 221 25.15 -23.67 26.66
C ASP A 221 23.88 -23.59 25.79
N LEU A 222 24.04 -23.43 24.48
CA LEU A 222 22.93 -23.19 23.57
C LEU A 222 22.02 -24.43 23.48
N ASP A 223 20.78 -24.30 23.95
CA ASP A 223 19.73 -25.32 23.81
C ASP A 223 18.67 -24.92 22.76
N GLU A 224 17.80 -25.86 22.38
CA GLU A 224 16.70 -25.63 21.43
C GLU A 224 15.85 -24.40 21.82
N THR A 225 15.53 -24.23 23.10
CA THR A 225 14.62 -23.17 23.55
C THR A 225 15.27 -21.80 23.43
N SER A 226 16.52 -21.65 23.87
CA SER A 226 17.29 -20.42 23.74
C SER A 226 17.54 -20.07 22.27
N ALA A 227 17.92 -21.06 21.45
CA ALA A 227 18.14 -20.90 20.02
C ALA A 227 16.89 -20.38 19.29
N LEU A 228 15.70 -20.87 19.65
CA LEU A 228 14.44 -20.37 19.09
C LEU A 228 14.13 -18.93 19.52
N ILE A 229 14.42 -18.55 20.76
CA ILE A 229 14.22 -17.17 21.25
C ILE A 229 15.16 -16.21 20.52
N ILE A 230 16.45 -16.58 20.41
CA ILE A 230 17.48 -15.81 19.73
C ILE A 230 17.10 -15.61 18.25
N GLY A 231 16.76 -16.67 17.51
CA GLY A 231 16.39 -16.58 16.09
C GLY A 231 15.16 -15.72 15.83
N ARG A 232 14.14 -15.77 16.71
CA ARG A 232 12.96 -14.88 16.63
C ARG A 232 13.28 -13.41 16.84
N GLY A 233 14.33 -13.11 17.60
CA GLY A 233 14.74 -11.75 17.91
C GLY A 233 15.22 -10.94 16.70
N LEU A 234 15.66 -11.61 15.63
CA LEU A 234 16.19 -10.94 14.44
C LEU A 234 15.11 -10.14 13.72
N ALA A 235 13.94 -10.74 13.45
CA ALA A 235 12.83 -10.08 12.75
C ALA A 235 12.38 -8.79 13.44
N SER A 236 12.31 -8.80 14.78
CA SER A 236 11.95 -7.62 15.57
C SER A 236 13.06 -6.56 15.59
N SER A 237 14.34 -6.97 15.61
CA SER A 237 15.48 -6.05 15.53
C SER A 237 15.57 -5.38 14.16
N LEU A 238 15.35 -6.15 13.09
CA LEU A 238 15.25 -5.65 11.71
C LEU A 238 14.06 -4.70 11.54
N LYS A 239 12.89 -5.00 12.13
CA LYS A 239 11.72 -4.09 12.11
C LYS A 239 12.04 -2.74 12.74
N SER A 240 12.76 -2.73 13.85
CA SER A 240 13.03 -1.50 14.61
C SER A 240 14.10 -0.59 14.00
N ARG A 241 14.80 -1.02 12.94
CA ARG A 241 15.98 -0.33 12.42
C ARG A 241 15.95 -0.11 10.90
N LYS A 242 16.64 0.95 10.51
CA LYS A 242 16.67 1.50 9.15
C LYS A 242 17.57 0.74 8.17
N PHE A 243 18.71 0.27 8.64
CA PHE A 243 19.65 -0.51 7.86
C PHE A 243 19.62 -1.95 8.33
N THR A 244 19.68 -2.87 7.38
CA THR A 244 19.75 -4.29 7.69
C THR A 244 20.96 -4.59 8.58
N SER A 245 22.11 -4.00 8.29
CA SER A 245 23.31 -4.07 9.12
C SER A 245 23.08 -3.59 10.55
N ALA A 246 22.47 -2.42 10.74
CA ALA A 246 22.15 -1.89 12.07
C ALA A 246 21.14 -2.78 12.85
N GLY A 247 20.20 -3.41 12.15
CA GLY A 247 19.26 -4.36 12.75
C GLY A 247 19.95 -5.67 13.16
N VAL A 248 20.88 -6.16 12.34
CA VAL A 248 21.72 -7.33 12.64
C VAL A 248 22.69 -7.03 13.79
N ASP A 249 23.29 -5.84 13.82
CA ASP A 249 24.17 -5.40 14.90
C ASP A 249 23.43 -5.29 16.24
N GLN A 250 22.23 -4.73 16.26
CA GLN A 250 21.43 -4.70 17.48
C GLN A 250 21.04 -6.11 17.94
N TRP A 251 20.70 -6.98 17.00
CA TRP A 251 20.41 -8.39 17.30
C TRP A 251 21.64 -9.09 17.90
N ARG A 252 22.85 -8.83 17.35
CA ARG A 252 24.13 -9.29 17.89
C ARG A 252 24.38 -8.77 19.31
N LEU A 253 24.20 -7.47 19.53
CA LEU A 253 24.40 -6.84 20.83
C LEU A 253 23.42 -7.33 21.89
N LYS A 254 22.22 -7.75 21.47
CA LYS A 254 21.17 -8.24 22.36
C LYS A 254 21.40 -9.68 22.83
N TYR A 255 22.03 -10.53 22.03
CA TYR A 255 22.17 -11.97 22.32
C TYR A 255 23.65 -12.39 22.39
N PRO A 256 24.18 -12.75 23.57
CA PRO A 256 25.60 -13.10 23.75
C PRO A 256 26.09 -14.23 22.84
N ALA A 257 25.30 -15.29 22.64
CA ALA A 257 25.65 -16.39 21.72
C ALA A 257 25.88 -15.92 20.27
N ILE A 258 25.19 -14.87 19.81
CA ILE A 258 25.35 -14.29 18.47
C ILE A 258 26.63 -13.44 18.40
N ALA A 259 26.98 -12.73 19.48
CA ALA A 259 28.25 -12.01 19.56
C ALA A 259 29.44 -12.97 19.47
N THR A 260 29.43 -14.08 20.23
CA THR A 260 30.48 -15.11 20.17
C THR A 260 30.58 -15.78 18.79
N LEU A 261 29.44 -16.05 18.13
CA LEU A 261 29.43 -16.56 16.75
C LEU A 261 30.03 -15.57 15.75
N ALA A 262 29.73 -14.28 15.90
CA ALA A 262 30.27 -13.24 15.04
C ALA A 262 31.78 -13.05 15.21
N GLU A 263 32.29 -13.22 16.43
CA GLU A 263 33.72 -13.16 16.74
C GLU A 263 34.47 -14.38 16.20
N ASN A 264 33.92 -15.59 16.37
CA ASN A 264 34.55 -16.83 15.94
C ASN A 264 34.52 -17.03 14.42
N TYR A 265 33.50 -16.52 13.73
CA TYR A 265 33.28 -16.76 12.30
C TYR A 265 33.10 -15.45 11.52
N ARG A 266 34.17 -15.01 10.84
CA ARG A 266 34.21 -13.74 10.09
C ARG A 266 33.13 -13.61 9.00
N PHE A 267 32.65 -14.73 8.45
CA PHE A 267 31.61 -14.74 7.42
C PHE A 267 30.18 -14.61 7.97
N PHE A 268 29.99 -14.77 9.28
CA PHE A 268 28.66 -14.92 9.88
C PHE A 268 27.79 -13.67 9.74
N ILE A 269 28.30 -12.48 10.11
CA ILE A 269 27.54 -11.22 10.01
C ILE A 269 27.19 -10.87 8.55
N PRO A 270 28.13 -10.88 7.57
CA PRO A 270 27.79 -10.63 6.17
C PRO A 270 26.73 -11.59 5.61
N MET A 271 26.75 -12.87 6.03
CA MET A 271 25.74 -13.85 5.66
C MET A 271 24.38 -13.50 6.25
N ILE A 272 24.30 -13.19 7.55
CA ILE A 272 23.05 -12.81 8.21
C ILE A 272 22.49 -11.51 7.62
N GLU A 273 23.33 -10.53 7.28
CA GLU A 273 22.90 -9.32 6.58
C GLU A 273 22.29 -9.63 5.21
N THR A 274 22.93 -10.48 4.41
CA THR A 274 22.44 -10.89 3.10
C THR A 274 21.09 -11.62 3.20
N ILE A 275 20.97 -12.55 4.15
CA ILE A 275 19.71 -13.25 4.46
C ILE A 275 18.65 -12.25 4.91
N SER A 276 19.00 -11.31 5.77
CA SER A 276 18.08 -10.31 6.31
C SER A 276 17.58 -9.34 5.23
N VAL A 277 18.41 -8.97 4.24
CA VAL A 277 17.97 -8.21 3.06
C VAL A 277 16.97 -9.02 2.25
N ALA A 278 17.26 -10.30 1.99
CA ALA A 278 16.34 -11.18 1.25
C ALA A 278 15.01 -11.42 2.00
N LEU A 279 15.06 -11.49 3.33
CA LEU A 279 13.90 -11.65 4.19
C LEU A 279 13.04 -10.39 4.26
N LEU A 280 13.64 -9.21 4.38
CA LEU A 280 12.95 -7.92 4.34
C LEU A 280 12.27 -7.68 2.98
N ARG A 281 12.87 -8.16 1.88
CA ARG A 281 12.23 -8.12 0.56
C ARG A 281 10.95 -8.94 0.46
N ARG A 282 10.76 -9.95 1.33
CA ARG A 282 9.59 -10.84 1.36
C ARG A 282 8.67 -10.58 2.56
N ALA A 283 9.03 -9.63 3.41
CA ALA A 283 8.35 -9.34 4.66
C ALA A 283 7.02 -8.62 4.41
N THR A 284 5.90 -9.28 4.72
CA THR A 284 4.56 -8.69 4.56
C THR A 284 4.26 -7.58 5.57
N TRP A 285 4.96 -7.51 6.72
CA TRP A 285 4.64 -6.54 7.78
C TRP A 285 4.90 -5.07 7.43
N GLY A 286 5.81 -4.79 6.48
CA GLY A 286 6.06 -3.43 5.98
C GLY A 286 4.90 -2.87 5.15
N LEU A 287 4.11 -3.76 4.53
CA LEU A 287 2.88 -3.44 3.80
C LEU A 287 1.65 -3.49 4.73
N ILE A 288 1.57 -4.48 5.63
CA ILE A 288 0.42 -4.63 6.56
C ILE A 288 0.20 -3.40 7.46
N TYR A 289 1.26 -2.70 7.88
CA TYR A 289 1.13 -1.66 8.91
C TYR A 289 0.45 -0.36 8.41
N PRO A 290 0.82 0.24 7.26
CA PRO A 290 0.06 1.36 6.69
C PRO A 290 -1.41 0.98 6.40
N PHE A 291 -1.67 -0.21 5.85
CA PHE A 291 -3.02 -0.67 5.53
C PHE A 291 -3.88 -0.97 6.77
N GLY A 292 -3.30 -1.51 7.84
CA GLY A 292 -3.99 -1.74 9.11
C GLY A 292 -4.33 -0.44 9.85
N VAL A 293 -3.44 0.56 9.78
CA VAL A 293 -3.72 1.91 10.32
C VAL A 293 -4.82 2.60 9.52
N GLY A 294 -4.78 2.55 8.19
CA GLY A 294 -5.84 3.10 7.32
C GLY A 294 -7.21 2.45 7.55
N ALA A 295 -7.25 1.12 7.76
CA ALA A 295 -8.47 0.41 8.13
C ALA A 295 -9.01 0.88 9.51
N GLY A 296 -8.13 1.07 10.50
CA GLY A 296 -8.50 1.60 11.81
C GLY A 296 -9.04 3.02 11.75
N ILE A 297 -8.40 3.90 10.97
CA ILE A 297 -8.85 5.29 10.75
C ILE A 297 -10.23 5.31 10.09
N SER A 298 -10.48 4.44 9.10
CA SER A 298 -11.79 4.35 8.44
C SER A 298 -12.92 3.95 9.41
N ILE A 299 -12.62 3.09 10.39
CA ILE A 299 -13.59 2.71 11.44
C ILE A 299 -13.89 3.90 12.37
N VAL A 300 -12.86 4.69 12.73
CA VAL A 300 -13.04 5.89 13.55
C VAL A 300 -13.89 6.93 12.84
N ASP A 301 -13.74 7.07 11.53
CA ASP A 301 -14.54 7.97 10.68
C ASP A 301 -16.02 7.55 10.71
N MET A 302 -16.30 6.27 10.42
CA MET A 302 -17.66 5.69 10.50
C MET A 302 -18.30 5.89 11.88
N ILE A 303 -17.55 5.68 12.97
CA ILE A 303 -18.05 5.91 14.33
C ILE A 303 -18.36 7.40 14.55
N SER A 304 -17.48 8.28 14.07
CA SER A 304 -17.65 9.73 14.20
C SER A 304 -18.93 10.20 13.49
N ASP A 305 -19.22 9.68 12.30
CA ASP A 305 -20.46 10.01 11.57
C ASP A 305 -21.72 9.51 12.30
N ILE A 306 -21.69 8.30 12.86
CA ILE A 306 -22.80 7.76 13.67
C ILE A 306 -23.06 8.65 14.90
N ILE A 307 -21.98 9.05 15.61
CA ILE A 307 -22.08 9.94 16.77
C ILE A 307 -22.71 11.27 16.34
N MET A 308 -22.27 11.85 15.23
CA MET A 308 -22.80 13.12 14.74
C MET A 308 -24.27 13.04 14.32
N LEU A 309 -24.69 11.94 13.66
CA LEU A 309 -26.09 11.72 13.34
C LEU A 309 -26.96 11.62 14.59
N TYR A 310 -26.50 10.89 15.61
CA TYR A 310 -27.19 10.78 16.89
C TYR A 310 -27.30 12.14 17.58
N SER A 311 -26.19 12.89 17.69
CA SER A 311 -26.15 14.21 18.31
C SER A 311 -27.07 15.22 17.61
N TYR A 312 -27.13 15.23 16.27
CA TYR A 312 -28.05 16.11 15.56
C TYR A 312 -29.52 15.73 15.76
N TYR A 313 -29.82 14.44 15.88
CA TYR A 313 -31.17 13.98 16.16
C TYR A 313 -31.61 14.33 17.58
N GLU A 314 -30.74 14.13 18.57
CA GLU A 314 -31.01 14.39 19.99
C GLU A 314 -31.32 15.87 20.26
N VAL A 315 -30.54 16.78 19.68
CA VAL A 315 -30.74 18.23 19.80
C VAL A 315 -31.92 18.73 18.96
N GLY A 316 -32.56 17.88 18.15
CA GLY A 316 -33.66 18.28 17.25
C GLY A 316 -33.19 19.10 16.04
N SER A 317 -31.89 19.05 15.74
CA SER A 317 -31.23 19.73 14.61
C SER A 317 -31.45 18.99 13.29
N TYR A 318 -32.71 18.83 12.88
CA TYR A 318 -33.10 18.00 11.73
C TYR A 318 -32.53 18.46 10.39
N PHE A 319 -32.17 19.74 10.24
CA PHE A 319 -31.52 20.24 9.04
C PHE A 319 -30.15 19.56 8.83
N TYR A 320 -29.29 19.61 9.86
CA TYR A 320 -27.96 19.01 9.83
C TYR A 320 -28.04 17.48 9.73
N PHE A 321 -28.99 16.86 10.43
CA PHE A 321 -29.25 15.42 10.35
C PHE A 321 -29.57 14.97 8.91
N LYS A 322 -30.51 15.65 8.22
CA LYS A 322 -30.93 15.27 6.86
C LYS A 322 -29.82 15.42 5.83
N TRP A 323 -29.05 16.51 5.90
CA TRP A 323 -27.95 16.75 4.97
C TRP A 323 -26.78 15.78 5.18
N ASN A 324 -26.45 15.48 6.44
CA ASN A 324 -25.41 14.49 6.74
C ASN A 324 -25.76 13.11 6.15
N ILE A 325 -27.00 12.62 6.37
CA ILE A 325 -27.48 11.39 5.72
C ILE A 325 -27.42 11.48 4.20
N ALA A 326 -27.79 12.62 3.60
CA ALA A 326 -27.76 12.78 2.15
C ALA A 326 -26.34 12.64 1.58
N PHE A 327 -25.31 13.18 2.25
CA PHE A 327 -23.92 13.04 1.83
C PHE A 327 -23.43 11.60 1.94
N ILE A 328 -23.69 10.93 3.07
CA ILE A 328 -23.35 9.51 3.27
C ILE A 328 -24.01 8.63 2.19
N LEU A 329 -25.31 8.80 1.95
CA LEU A 329 -26.03 8.01 0.96
C LEU A 329 -25.53 8.26 -0.48
N THR A 330 -25.16 9.52 -0.78
CA THR A 330 -24.60 9.87 -2.09
C THR A 330 -23.22 9.22 -2.29
N CYS A 331 -22.37 9.25 -1.26
CA CYS A 331 -21.08 8.58 -1.25
C CYS A 331 -21.21 7.07 -1.52
N VAL A 332 -22.07 6.39 -0.73
CA VAL A 332 -22.35 4.95 -0.88
C VAL A 332 -22.89 4.64 -2.28
N PHE A 333 -23.81 5.44 -2.81
CA PHE A 333 -24.36 5.25 -4.15
C PHE A 333 -23.28 5.28 -5.24
N ILE A 334 -22.39 6.28 -5.19
CA ILE A 334 -21.31 6.41 -6.17
C ILE A 334 -20.26 5.30 -6.01
N GLN A 335 -19.92 4.89 -4.78
CA GLN A 335 -19.03 3.76 -4.55
C GLN A 335 -19.60 2.44 -5.08
N ILE A 336 -20.91 2.19 -4.91
CA ILE A 336 -21.59 1.04 -5.52
C ILE A 336 -21.49 1.11 -7.05
N ALA A 337 -21.76 2.27 -7.65
CA ALA A 337 -21.66 2.45 -9.10
C ALA A 337 -20.25 2.13 -9.63
N LEU A 338 -19.21 2.55 -8.90
CA LEU A 338 -17.82 2.24 -9.25
C LEU A 338 -17.50 0.74 -9.11
N VAL A 339 -17.97 0.08 -8.05
CA VAL A 339 -17.84 -1.38 -7.89
C VAL A 339 -18.52 -2.12 -9.04
N LEU A 340 -19.74 -1.73 -9.40
CA LEU A 340 -20.47 -2.34 -10.50
C LEU A 340 -19.73 -2.13 -11.84
N ASN A 341 -19.21 -0.93 -12.07
CA ASN A 341 -18.40 -0.63 -13.25
C ASN A 341 -17.15 -1.53 -13.33
N ASN A 342 -16.39 -1.64 -12.23
CA ASN A 342 -15.20 -2.48 -12.12
C ASN A 342 -15.47 -3.99 -12.27
N ARG A 343 -16.72 -4.41 -12.10
CA ARG A 343 -17.16 -5.81 -12.26
C ARG A 343 -17.91 -6.06 -13.58
N GLY A 344 -18.06 -5.06 -14.44
CA GLY A 344 -18.75 -5.15 -15.72
C GLY A 344 -20.27 -5.26 -15.59
N PHE A 345 -20.85 -4.61 -14.58
CA PHE A 345 -22.30 -4.53 -14.30
C PHE A 345 -23.03 -5.87 -14.13
N LYS A 346 -22.31 -6.95 -13.80
CA LYS A 346 -22.90 -8.27 -13.55
C LYS A 346 -23.41 -8.42 -12.11
N ILE A 347 -24.54 -7.75 -11.84
CA ILE A 347 -25.20 -7.67 -10.51
C ILE A 347 -25.52 -9.07 -9.93
N THR A 348 -25.74 -10.09 -10.76
CA THR A 348 -26.13 -11.44 -10.33
C THR A 348 -24.96 -12.30 -9.82
N SER A 349 -23.71 -11.88 -10.00
CA SER A 349 -22.57 -12.68 -9.53
C SER A 349 -22.39 -12.59 -8.01
N ARG A 350 -22.19 -13.74 -7.35
CA ARG A 350 -21.95 -13.83 -5.90
C ARG A 350 -20.85 -12.86 -5.46
N ASP A 351 -19.76 -12.79 -6.22
CA ASP A 351 -18.63 -11.91 -5.93
C ASP A 351 -19.02 -10.43 -5.98
N THR A 352 -19.84 -10.01 -6.95
CA THR A 352 -20.30 -8.61 -7.05
C THR A 352 -21.23 -8.25 -5.90
N ILE A 353 -22.13 -9.17 -5.50
CA ILE A 353 -23.02 -8.96 -4.36
C ILE A 353 -22.20 -8.77 -3.08
N VAL A 354 -21.18 -9.61 -2.86
CA VAL A 354 -20.29 -9.51 -1.69
C VAL A 354 -19.53 -8.17 -1.69
N GLU A 355 -19.02 -7.71 -2.83
CA GLU A 355 -18.37 -6.39 -2.93
C GLU A 355 -19.33 -5.23 -2.62
N VAL A 356 -20.57 -5.29 -3.12
CA VAL A 356 -21.59 -4.28 -2.82
C VAL A 356 -21.95 -4.29 -1.33
N LEU A 357 -22.04 -5.46 -0.70
CA LEU A 357 -22.25 -5.56 0.75
C LEU A 357 -21.10 -4.94 1.53
N TYR A 358 -19.85 -5.08 1.07
CA TYR A 358 -18.71 -4.42 1.70
C TYR A 358 -18.77 -2.89 1.59
N VAL A 359 -19.32 -2.35 0.50
CA VAL A 359 -19.56 -0.90 0.39
C VAL A 359 -20.65 -0.45 1.36
N ILE A 360 -21.80 -1.14 1.38
CA ILE A 360 -22.94 -0.77 2.23
C ILE A 360 -22.59 -0.85 3.73
N THR A 361 -21.69 -1.76 4.10
CA THR A 361 -21.21 -1.92 5.48
C THR A 361 -20.00 -1.05 5.81
N PHE A 362 -19.53 -0.19 4.88
CA PHE A 362 -18.32 0.64 5.02
C PHE A 362 -17.02 -0.16 5.24
N LEU A 363 -17.04 -1.47 4.98
CA LEU A 363 -15.91 -2.38 5.19
C LEU A 363 -14.99 -2.50 3.97
N LYS A 364 -15.43 -2.06 2.79
CA LYS A 364 -14.68 -2.26 1.53
C LYS A 364 -13.24 -1.74 1.59
N PRO A 365 -12.97 -0.51 2.06
CA PRO A 365 -11.58 -0.03 2.12
C PRO A 365 -10.70 -0.87 3.05
N ALA A 366 -11.24 -1.35 4.17
CA ALA A 366 -10.51 -2.22 5.10
C ALA A 366 -10.22 -3.60 4.50
N ILE A 367 -11.20 -4.18 3.80
CA ILE A 367 -11.07 -5.49 3.16
C ILE A 367 -10.10 -5.45 1.98
N ASP A 368 -10.19 -4.43 1.13
CA ASP A 368 -9.28 -4.29 0.00
C ASP A 368 -7.85 -4.00 0.48
N SER A 369 -7.70 -3.20 1.54
CA SER A 369 -6.40 -3.00 2.22
C SER A 369 -5.83 -4.31 2.78
N PHE A 370 -6.68 -5.15 3.37
CA PHE A 370 -6.29 -6.49 3.84
C PHE A 370 -5.87 -7.40 2.69
N ARG A 371 -6.59 -7.38 1.56
CA ARG A 371 -6.25 -8.14 0.34
C ARG A 371 -4.91 -7.72 -0.25
N ILE A 372 -4.62 -6.42 -0.31
CA ILE A 372 -3.30 -5.91 -0.70
C ILE A 372 -2.22 -6.42 0.25
N ALA A 373 -2.48 -6.39 1.56
CA ALA A 373 -1.53 -6.77 2.59
C ALA A 373 -1.16 -8.27 2.59
N ILE A 374 -2.09 -9.14 2.17
CA ILE A 374 -1.82 -10.58 1.97
C ILE A 374 -1.16 -10.89 0.62
N GLY A 375 -0.89 -9.87 -0.21
CA GLY A 375 -0.21 -10.02 -1.50
C GLY A 375 -1.13 -10.51 -2.62
N GLU A 376 -2.45 -10.32 -2.49
CA GLU A 376 -3.40 -10.63 -3.54
C GLU A 376 -3.25 -9.60 -4.67
N THR A 377 -2.43 -9.91 -5.68
CA THR A 377 -2.29 -9.12 -6.91
C THR A 377 -3.35 -9.55 -7.91
N ARG A 378 -4.63 -9.44 -7.55
CA ARG A 378 -5.70 -9.61 -8.54
C ARG A 378 -5.90 -8.32 -9.30
N TYR A 379 -5.75 -8.36 -10.61
CA TYR A 379 -6.44 -7.41 -11.47
C TYR A 379 -7.95 -7.68 -11.35
N ASN A 380 -8.76 -6.63 -11.22
CA ASN A 380 -10.20 -6.80 -11.30
C ASN A 380 -10.62 -7.20 -12.72
N ARG A 381 -11.92 -7.50 -12.93
CA ARG A 381 -12.39 -8.04 -14.21
C ARG A 381 -12.15 -7.09 -15.40
N THR A 382 -12.14 -5.79 -15.13
CA THR A 382 -11.78 -4.73 -16.08
C THR A 382 -10.27 -4.52 -16.25
N GLY A 383 -9.43 -5.31 -15.58
CA GLY A 383 -7.98 -5.19 -15.64
C GLY A 383 -7.38 -4.07 -14.81
N ASN A 384 -8.14 -3.44 -13.92
CA ASN A 384 -7.59 -2.45 -13.00
C ASN A 384 -6.98 -3.14 -11.79
N GLU A 385 -5.93 -2.55 -11.23
CA GLU A 385 -5.31 -3.06 -10.02
C GLU A 385 -6.12 -2.74 -8.76
N ILE A 386 -5.98 -3.57 -7.73
CA ILE A 386 -6.66 -3.35 -6.45
C ILE A 386 -6.26 -2.01 -5.82
N LEU A 387 -5.00 -1.57 -5.96
CA LEU A 387 -4.56 -0.29 -5.42
C LEU A 387 -5.29 0.89 -6.08
N TYR A 388 -5.59 0.80 -7.38
CA TYR A 388 -6.40 1.79 -8.08
C TYR A 388 -7.82 1.84 -7.52
N GLU A 389 -8.42 0.67 -7.30
CA GLU A 389 -9.77 0.56 -6.75
C GLU A 389 -9.84 1.19 -5.36
N VAL A 390 -8.91 0.84 -4.45
CA VAL A 390 -8.81 1.43 -3.10
C VAL A 390 -8.63 2.95 -3.15
N SER A 391 -7.69 3.42 -3.98
CA SER A 391 -7.41 4.85 -4.14
C SER A 391 -8.63 5.62 -4.65
N SER A 392 -9.34 5.04 -5.62
CA SER A 392 -10.55 5.64 -6.20
C SER A 392 -11.71 5.68 -5.21
N MET A 393 -11.92 4.61 -4.42
CA MET A 393 -12.94 4.59 -3.37
C MET A 393 -12.67 5.68 -2.32
N LYS A 394 -11.42 5.79 -1.86
CA LYS A 394 -11.06 6.80 -0.85
C LYS A 394 -11.11 8.22 -1.37
N LEU A 395 -10.75 8.44 -2.64
CA LEU A 395 -10.96 9.73 -3.28
C LEU A 395 -12.44 10.12 -3.26
N VAL A 396 -13.33 9.16 -3.57
CA VAL A 396 -14.77 9.38 -3.56
C VAL A 396 -15.31 9.66 -2.16
N GLU A 397 -14.86 8.89 -1.18
CA GLU A 397 -15.20 9.08 0.24
C GLU A 397 -14.84 10.50 0.71
N VAL A 398 -13.58 10.92 0.50
CA VAL A 398 -13.15 12.26 0.91
C VAL A 398 -13.96 13.35 0.21
N VAL A 399 -14.19 13.22 -1.10
CA VAL A 399 -14.87 14.27 -1.88
C VAL A 399 -16.37 14.35 -1.59
N LEU A 400 -17.09 13.23 -1.55
CA LEU A 400 -18.56 13.24 -1.46
C LEU A 400 -19.09 13.23 -0.03
N GLU A 401 -18.31 12.75 0.93
CA GLU A 401 -18.72 12.61 2.32
C GLU A 401 -17.87 13.52 3.21
N SER A 402 -16.56 13.26 3.35
CA SER A 402 -15.74 13.92 4.38
C SER A 402 -15.70 15.45 4.23
N ILE A 403 -15.51 15.98 3.01
CA ILE A 403 -15.50 17.44 2.76
C ILE A 403 -16.86 18.06 3.10
N HIS A 404 -17.95 17.47 2.61
CA HIS A 404 -19.29 18.02 2.78
C HIS A 404 -19.76 17.93 4.23
N CYS A 405 -19.52 16.80 4.90
CA CYS A 405 -19.78 16.61 6.31
C CYS A 405 -18.95 17.59 7.16
N CYS A 406 -17.67 17.82 6.84
CA CYS A 406 -16.84 18.78 7.55
C CYS A 406 -17.34 20.23 7.39
N VAL A 407 -17.73 20.64 6.17
CA VAL A 407 -18.37 21.97 5.96
C VAL A 407 -19.67 22.09 6.76
N LEU A 408 -20.52 21.06 6.73
CA LEU A 408 -21.79 21.03 7.45
C LEU A 408 -21.58 21.09 8.97
N GLN A 409 -20.58 20.37 9.50
CA GLN A 409 -20.20 20.36 10.90
C GLN A 409 -19.66 21.71 11.35
N ILE A 410 -18.82 22.38 10.56
CA ILE A 410 -18.36 23.73 10.88
C ILE A 410 -19.52 24.72 10.84
N HIS A 411 -20.43 24.60 9.87
CA HIS A 411 -21.63 25.43 9.84
C HIS A 411 -22.51 25.18 11.07
N ALA A 412 -22.65 23.93 11.52
CA ALA A 412 -23.34 23.59 12.77
C ALA A 412 -22.61 24.13 14.01
N LEU A 413 -21.29 24.19 13.98
CA LEU A 413 -20.48 24.78 15.05
C LEU A 413 -20.71 26.30 15.13
N LEU A 414 -20.87 26.98 13.99
CA LEU A 414 -21.13 28.42 13.91
C LEU A 414 -22.58 28.79 14.24
N ASN A 415 -23.55 27.98 13.82
CA ASN A 415 -24.97 28.37 13.82
C ASN A 415 -25.88 27.43 14.64
N GLY A 416 -25.33 26.39 15.27
CA GLY A 416 -26.07 25.35 16.00
C GLY A 416 -26.09 25.54 17.51
N SER A 417 -26.56 24.50 18.20
CA SER A 417 -26.66 24.46 19.67
C SER A 417 -25.30 24.34 20.35
N GLU A 418 -25.14 24.99 21.49
CA GLU A 418 -23.94 24.90 22.34
C GLU A 418 -23.72 23.48 22.90
N GLU A 419 -24.79 22.69 23.08
CA GLU A 419 -24.74 21.37 23.71
C GLU A 419 -23.85 20.35 22.98
N ILE A 420 -23.71 20.48 21.65
CA ILE A 420 -22.97 19.54 20.81
C ILE A 420 -21.65 20.09 20.29
N GLN A 421 -21.26 21.32 20.64
CA GLN A 421 -20.08 21.98 20.05
C GLN A 421 -18.79 21.19 20.25
N ALA A 422 -18.58 20.59 21.43
CA ALA A 422 -17.39 19.78 21.71
C ALA A 422 -17.33 18.51 20.84
N THR A 423 -18.47 17.82 20.68
CA THR A 423 -18.60 16.63 19.84
C THR A 423 -18.37 16.96 18.37
N VAL A 424 -18.97 18.06 17.90
CA VAL A 424 -18.79 18.59 16.53
C VAL A 424 -17.32 18.91 16.28
N PHE A 425 -16.66 19.61 17.21
CA PHE A 425 -15.25 19.97 17.10
C PHE A 425 -14.34 18.73 16.99
N LEU A 426 -14.57 17.71 17.83
CA LEU A 426 -13.81 16.46 17.76
C LEU A 426 -14.02 15.75 16.42
N SER A 427 -15.26 15.70 15.92
CA SER A 427 -15.58 15.09 14.62
C SER A 427 -14.87 15.80 13.46
N ILE A 428 -14.83 17.14 13.46
CA ILE A 428 -14.11 17.94 12.46
C ILE A 428 -12.63 17.56 12.42
N VAL A 429 -11.98 17.47 13.59
CA VAL A 429 -10.56 17.13 13.70
C VAL A 429 -10.29 15.69 13.24
N CYS A 430 -11.13 14.73 13.63
CA CYS A 430 -11.01 13.33 13.21
C CYS A 430 -11.16 13.18 11.69
N SER A 431 -12.18 13.81 11.09
CA SER A 431 -12.43 13.75 9.65
C SER A 431 -11.28 14.38 8.86
N ALA A 432 -10.79 15.56 9.29
CA ALA A 432 -9.64 16.20 8.67
C ALA A 432 -8.35 15.38 8.80
N ALA A 433 -8.13 14.72 9.93
CA ALA A 433 -7.01 13.80 10.14
C ALA A 433 -7.10 12.58 9.21
N SER A 434 -8.29 12.00 9.06
CA SER A 434 -8.55 10.87 8.16
C SER A 434 -8.27 11.21 6.69
N ALA A 435 -8.78 12.35 6.22
CA ALA A 435 -8.55 12.83 4.86
C ALA A 435 -7.07 13.19 4.63
N GLY A 436 -6.42 13.84 5.60
CA GLY A 436 -4.99 14.16 5.53
C GLY A 436 -4.10 12.92 5.55
N TYR A 437 -4.50 11.88 6.27
CA TYR A 437 -3.83 10.58 6.23
C TYR A 437 -3.98 9.92 4.86
N THR A 438 -5.19 9.92 4.31
CA THR A 438 -5.49 9.37 2.97
C THR A 438 -4.69 10.06 1.88
N SER A 439 -4.66 11.40 1.86
CA SER A 439 -3.90 12.18 0.88
C SER A 439 -2.38 11.91 0.98
N THR A 440 -1.89 11.74 2.21
CA THR A 440 -0.49 11.43 2.51
C THR A 440 -0.12 10.04 2.04
N LEU A 441 -0.96 9.04 2.34
CA LEU A 441 -0.73 7.65 1.95
C LEU A 441 -0.66 7.51 0.43
N LEU A 442 -1.57 8.16 -0.30
CA LEU A 442 -1.54 8.22 -1.76
C LEU A 442 -0.20 8.75 -2.27
N CYS A 443 0.28 9.90 -1.77
CA CYS A 443 1.57 10.43 -2.22
C CYS A 443 2.76 9.54 -1.80
N TYR A 444 2.73 9.02 -0.58
CA TYR A 444 3.84 8.28 0.00
C TYR A 444 4.05 6.92 -0.66
N ASP A 445 2.98 6.19 -0.94
CA ASP A 445 3.06 4.90 -1.61
C ASP A 445 3.61 5.05 -3.03
N TYR A 446 3.14 6.06 -3.75
CA TYR A 446 3.62 6.38 -5.09
C TYR A 446 5.10 6.78 -5.12
N ASP A 447 5.52 7.66 -4.22
CA ASP A 447 6.89 8.18 -4.22
C ASP A 447 7.92 7.11 -3.87
N ILE A 448 7.56 6.09 -3.08
CA ILE A 448 8.50 5.11 -2.54
C ILE A 448 8.60 3.85 -3.41
N GLN A 449 7.64 3.63 -4.31
CA GLN A 449 7.65 2.50 -5.22
C GLN A 449 8.90 2.49 -6.13
N PRO A 450 9.71 1.42 -6.11
CA PRO A 450 10.93 1.34 -6.93
C PRO A 450 10.66 1.45 -8.44
N GLU A 451 9.58 0.84 -8.94
CA GLU A 451 9.23 0.92 -10.36
C GLU A 451 8.82 2.33 -10.77
N LYS A 452 8.06 3.04 -9.93
CA LYS A 452 7.70 4.45 -10.19
C LYS A 452 8.93 5.36 -10.15
N ARG A 453 9.85 5.16 -9.20
CA ARG A 453 11.16 5.85 -9.13
C ARG A 453 12.04 5.58 -10.35
N LYS A 454 12.04 4.35 -10.87
CA LYS A 454 12.77 3.99 -12.11
C LYS A 454 12.13 4.62 -13.35
N ARG A 455 10.80 4.61 -13.42
CA ARG A 455 10.01 5.15 -14.54
C ARG A 455 10.13 6.67 -14.62
N MET A 456 10.04 7.36 -13.47
CA MET A 456 10.01 8.83 -13.40
C MET A 456 10.98 9.34 -12.33
N PRO A 457 12.30 9.21 -12.55
CA PRO A 457 13.31 9.55 -11.55
C PRO A 457 13.39 11.05 -11.25
N ASN A 458 12.89 11.91 -12.16
CA ASN A 458 12.85 13.36 -11.95
C ASN A 458 11.64 13.80 -11.12
N PHE A 459 10.64 12.92 -10.91
CA PHE A 459 9.40 13.25 -10.22
C PHE A 459 9.23 12.47 -8.90
N TYR A 460 9.47 11.15 -8.93
CA TYR A 460 9.37 10.28 -7.76
C TYR A 460 10.74 10.00 -7.14
N GLY A 461 10.79 9.95 -5.81
CA GLY A 461 12.00 9.87 -5.00
C GLY A 461 12.20 11.06 -4.08
N MET A 462 11.18 11.92 -3.97
CA MET A 462 11.13 13.14 -3.17
C MET A 462 11.31 12.86 -1.66
N ILE A 463 10.78 11.73 -1.20
CA ILE A 463 10.82 11.33 0.20
C ILE A 463 12.23 10.84 0.55
N PRO A 464 12.84 11.37 1.63
CA PRO A 464 14.18 10.98 2.06
C PRO A 464 14.24 9.48 2.42
N ASP A 465 15.37 8.85 2.14
CA ASP A 465 15.57 7.43 2.45
C ASP A 465 15.83 7.21 3.96
N GLU A 466 15.97 8.30 4.72
CA GLU A 466 16.16 8.25 6.15
C GLU A 466 14.87 8.03 6.94
N SER A 467 14.79 6.95 7.73
CA SER A 467 13.57 6.60 8.51
C SER A 467 12.98 7.75 9.32
N TRP A 468 13.81 8.48 10.08
CA TRP A 468 13.33 9.63 10.83
C TRP A 468 12.82 10.74 9.90
N ARG A 469 13.60 11.14 8.89
CA ARG A 469 13.18 12.19 7.93
C ARG A 469 11.97 11.76 7.11
N ARG A 470 11.81 10.46 6.83
CA ARG A 470 10.65 9.86 6.16
C ARG A 470 9.41 9.96 7.03
N ALA A 471 9.53 9.68 8.33
CA ALA A 471 8.44 9.89 9.29
C ALA A 471 8.08 11.38 9.42
N VAL A 472 9.09 12.27 9.55
CA VAL A 472 8.86 13.72 9.56
C VAL A 472 8.16 14.17 8.28
N THR A 473 8.60 13.70 7.11
CA THR A 473 7.95 14.01 5.82
C THR A 473 6.50 13.52 5.84
N PHE A 474 6.24 12.27 6.25
CA PHE A 474 4.90 11.70 6.34
C PHE A 474 3.97 12.54 7.23
N PHE A 475 4.36 12.79 8.48
CA PHE A 475 3.52 13.56 9.40
C PHE A 475 3.38 15.03 8.98
N SER A 476 4.40 15.62 8.36
CA SER A 476 4.31 16.99 7.83
C SER A 476 3.31 17.09 6.67
N MET A 477 3.29 16.10 5.75
CA MET A 477 2.28 16.00 4.70
C MET A 477 0.87 15.84 5.28
N MET A 478 0.73 14.96 6.28
CA MET A 478 -0.57 14.68 6.91
C MET A 478 -1.13 15.91 7.62
N ILE A 479 -0.34 16.55 8.49
CA ILE A 479 -0.77 17.72 9.26
C ILE A 479 -1.07 18.90 8.33
N SER A 480 -0.22 19.18 7.35
CA SER A 480 -0.48 20.26 6.39
C SER A 480 -1.74 19.99 5.57
N SER A 481 -1.99 18.75 5.15
CA SER A 481 -3.21 18.38 4.44
C SER A 481 -4.47 18.52 5.33
N SER A 482 -4.42 18.03 6.57
CA SER A 482 -5.53 18.15 7.52
C SER A 482 -5.87 19.60 7.87
N CYS A 483 -4.86 20.43 8.15
CA CYS A 483 -5.08 21.85 8.43
C CYS A 483 -5.65 22.60 7.23
N LEU A 484 -5.20 22.28 6.00
CA LEU A 484 -5.78 22.89 4.81
C LEU A 484 -7.24 22.48 4.60
N MET A 485 -7.59 21.22 4.87
CA MET A 485 -8.98 20.77 4.77
C MET A 485 -9.86 21.53 5.75
N ILE A 486 -9.44 21.66 7.02
CA ILE A 486 -10.15 22.48 8.01
C ILE A 486 -10.29 23.92 7.50
N SER A 487 -9.19 24.51 7.00
CA SER A 487 -9.17 25.90 6.52
C SER A 487 -10.16 26.14 5.38
N ARG A 488 -10.21 25.23 4.40
CA ARG A 488 -11.12 25.31 3.26
C ARG A 488 -12.56 25.06 3.69
N CYS A 489 -12.82 24.04 4.51
CA CYS A 489 -14.16 23.79 5.02
C CYS A 489 -14.67 24.97 5.85
N PHE A 490 -13.79 25.62 6.63
CA PHE A 490 -14.09 26.82 7.40
C PHE A 490 -14.44 28.00 6.50
N CYS A 491 -13.67 28.23 5.43
CA CYS A 491 -13.97 29.23 4.41
C CYS A 491 -15.37 29.03 3.82
N PHE A 492 -15.68 27.81 3.35
CA PHE A 492 -16.98 27.50 2.76
C PHE A 492 -18.13 27.67 3.78
N ALA A 493 -17.93 27.25 5.03
CA ALA A 493 -18.93 27.40 6.09
C ALA A 493 -19.21 28.88 6.39
N LEU A 494 -18.18 29.72 6.52
CA LEU A 494 -18.33 31.17 6.72
C LEU A 494 -19.05 31.85 5.55
N LEU A 495 -18.65 31.54 4.31
CA LEU A 495 -19.33 32.08 3.12
C LEU A 495 -20.79 31.63 3.07
N SER A 496 -21.09 30.38 3.43
CA SER A 496 -22.46 29.86 3.44
C SER A 496 -23.34 30.51 4.51
N SER A 497 -22.77 30.91 5.64
CA SER A 497 -23.46 31.70 6.67
C SER A 497 -23.78 33.12 6.21
N VAL A 498 -23.01 33.68 5.27
CA VAL A 498 -23.25 35.01 4.69
C VAL A 498 -24.28 34.93 3.55
N SER A 499 -23.98 34.18 2.50
CA SER A 499 -24.89 33.95 1.37
C SER A 499 -24.42 32.78 0.50
N GLY A 500 -25.38 32.00 0.00
CA GLY A 500 -25.12 30.94 -0.98
C GLY A 500 -24.48 31.45 -2.27
N ASP A 501 -24.73 32.70 -2.66
CA ASP A 501 -24.16 33.28 -3.88
C ASP A 501 -22.64 33.45 -3.78
N TYR A 502 -22.10 33.76 -2.58
CA TYR A 502 -20.66 33.85 -2.37
C TYR A 502 -19.99 32.47 -2.45
N VAL A 503 -20.65 31.44 -1.91
CA VAL A 503 -20.18 30.04 -2.01
C VAL A 503 -20.10 29.62 -3.48
N MET A 504 -21.17 29.86 -4.23
CA MET A 504 -21.24 29.53 -5.64
C MET A 504 -20.21 30.33 -6.44
N GLY A 505 -20.12 31.64 -6.23
CA GLY A 505 -19.13 32.49 -6.88
C GLY A 505 -17.70 32.02 -6.65
N TYR A 506 -17.31 31.78 -5.39
CA TYR A 506 -15.97 31.32 -5.04
C TYR A 506 -15.65 29.96 -5.68
N PHE A 507 -16.55 28.99 -5.57
CA PHE A 507 -16.38 27.66 -6.14
C PHE A 507 -16.29 27.70 -7.67
N PHE A 508 -17.27 28.31 -8.35
CA PHE A 508 -17.32 28.27 -9.81
C PHE A 508 -16.20 29.07 -10.46
N VAL A 509 -15.79 30.22 -9.88
CA VAL A 509 -14.67 31.00 -10.44
C VAL A 509 -13.37 30.20 -10.43
N ASP A 510 -13.04 29.53 -9.33
CA ASP A 510 -11.82 28.71 -9.24
C ASP A 510 -11.89 27.49 -10.17
N GLN A 511 -13.02 26.78 -10.21
CA GLN A 511 -13.21 25.63 -11.10
C GLN A 511 -13.12 26.01 -12.58
N VAL A 512 -13.76 27.12 -12.98
CA VAL A 512 -13.72 27.61 -14.36
C VAL A 512 -12.31 28.09 -14.72
N ALA A 513 -11.62 28.79 -13.82
CA ALA A 513 -10.24 29.21 -14.04
C ALA A 513 -9.29 28.01 -14.27
N TYR A 514 -9.42 26.96 -13.46
CA TYR A 514 -8.67 25.72 -13.63
C TYR A 514 -8.97 25.04 -14.97
N LEU A 515 -10.25 24.82 -15.29
CA LEU A 515 -10.63 24.16 -16.55
C LEU A 515 -10.22 24.98 -17.78
N ALA A 516 -10.34 26.31 -17.72
CA ALA A 516 -9.87 27.22 -18.76
C ALA A 516 -8.35 27.11 -18.92
N SER A 517 -7.58 27.04 -17.83
CA SER A 517 -6.12 26.86 -17.90
C SER A 517 -5.74 25.55 -18.61
N LYS A 518 -6.47 24.46 -18.35
CA LYS A 518 -6.26 23.17 -19.00
C LYS A 518 -6.68 23.18 -20.47
N TRP A 519 -7.76 23.89 -20.80
CA TRP A 519 -8.20 24.09 -22.17
C TRP A 519 -7.17 24.87 -23.00
N LEU A 520 -6.70 26.01 -22.48
CA LEU A 520 -5.72 26.87 -23.16
C LEU A 520 -4.38 26.17 -23.43
N ARG A 521 -4.01 25.19 -22.59
CA ARG A 521 -2.80 24.38 -22.74
C ARG A 521 -3.00 23.09 -23.55
N ASN A 522 -4.20 22.91 -24.13
CA ASN A 522 -4.57 21.71 -24.88
C ASN A 522 -4.44 20.40 -24.06
N ASP A 523 -4.66 20.49 -22.75
CA ASP A 523 -4.56 19.41 -21.75
C ASP A 523 -5.90 19.20 -21.00
N PHE A 524 -7.02 19.71 -21.55
CA PHE A 524 -8.34 19.56 -20.93
C PHE A 524 -8.78 18.10 -20.85
N LEU A 525 -8.74 17.43 -21.99
CA LEU A 525 -9.07 16.03 -22.12
C LEU A 525 -8.08 15.19 -21.31
N TYR A 526 -8.62 14.42 -20.37
CA TYR A 526 -7.88 13.60 -19.43
C TYR A 526 -6.94 12.63 -20.15
N TRP A 527 -5.85 12.30 -19.47
CA TRP A 527 -4.72 11.57 -20.06
C TRP A 527 -5.03 10.09 -20.31
N SER A 528 -6.02 9.54 -19.61
CA SER A 528 -6.54 8.20 -19.83
C SER A 528 -7.61 8.16 -20.93
N SER A 529 -7.60 7.11 -21.74
CA SER A 529 -8.53 6.90 -22.86
C SER A 529 -9.97 6.64 -22.36
N SER A 530 -10.95 7.28 -23.00
CA SER A 530 -12.38 7.13 -22.70
C SER A 530 -13.24 7.18 -23.97
N THR A 531 -14.35 6.44 -23.96
CA THR A 531 -15.38 6.40 -25.01
C THR A 531 -16.16 7.72 -25.14
N VAL A 532 -16.31 8.48 -24.06
CA VAL A 532 -16.96 9.82 -24.02
C VAL A 532 -15.98 10.84 -23.44
N PRO A 533 -14.92 11.16 -24.21
CA PRO A 533 -13.71 11.75 -23.66
C PRO A 533 -13.96 13.14 -23.07
N ILE A 534 -14.79 13.99 -23.68
CA ILE A 534 -15.02 15.36 -23.19
C ILE A 534 -15.74 15.36 -21.85
N VAL A 535 -16.89 14.69 -21.77
CA VAL A 535 -17.74 14.70 -20.57
C VAL A 535 -17.03 14.02 -19.41
N GLN A 536 -16.46 12.83 -19.63
CA GLN A 536 -15.73 12.13 -18.58
C GLN A 536 -14.52 12.94 -18.10
N SER A 537 -13.76 13.55 -19.01
CA SER A 537 -12.61 14.37 -18.62
C SER A 537 -13.03 15.56 -17.77
N MET A 538 -14.11 16.24 -18.12
CA MET A 538 -14.63 17.37 -17.34
C MET A 538 -14.95 16.92 -15.90
N PHE A 539 -15.72 15.83 -15.74
CA PHE A 539 -16.07 15.32 -14.42
C PHE A 539 -14.84 14.88 -13.62
N THR A 540 -13.93 14.11 -14.22
CA THR A 540 -12.71 13.65 -13.54
C THR A 540 -11.82 14.83 -13.13
N ARG A 541 -11.64 15.83 -14.01
CA ARG A 541 -10.85 17.04 -13.73
C ARG A 541 -11.45 17.85 -12.57
N VAL A 542 -12.78 18.06 -12.57
CA VAL A 542 -13.49 18.74 -11.48
C VAL A 542 -13.32 17.97 -10.17
N PHE A 543 -13.47 16.66 -10.20
CA PHE A 543 -13.37 15.80 -9.02
C PHE A 543 -11.97 15.85 -8.39
N ILE A 544 -10.93 15.70 -9.21
CA ILE A 544 -9.54 15.76 -8.78
C ILE A 544 -9.18 17.15 -8.25
N LYS A 545 -9.70 18.21 -8.89
CA LYS A 545 -9.52 19.58 -8.44
C LYS A 545 -10.15 19.82 -7.07
N ILE A 546 -11.39 19.39 -6.83
CA ILE A 546 -12.04 19.48 -5.51
C ILE A 546 -11.18 18.78 -4.46
N PHE A 547 -10.72 17.56 -4.74
CA PHE A 547 -9.85 16.85 -3.81
C PHE A 547 -8.54 17.62 -3.52
N ALA A 548 -7.92 18.19 -4.54
CA ALA A 548 -6.71 18.99 -4.39
C ALA A 548 -6.92 20.27 -3.58
N ASP A 549 -8.07 20.92 -3.74
CA ASP A 549 -8.38 22.18 -3.08
C ASP A 549 -8.46 22.04 -1.58
N PHE A 550 -9.11 20.97 -1.13
CA PHE A 550 -9.31 20.72 0.28
C PHE A 550 -8.12 19.99 0.91
N THR A 551 -7.47 19.06 0.21
CA THR A 551 -6.41 18.24 0.83
C THR A 551 -4.99 18.71 0.51
N SER A 552 -4.76 19.45 -0.59
CA SER A 552 -3.42 19.69 -1.14
C SER A 552 -2.57 18.40 -1.21
N CYS A 553 -3.19 17.32 -1.69
CA CYS A 553 -2.50 16.08 -1.96
C CYS A 553 -1.32 16.33 -2.92
N ILE A 554 -0.10 16.18 -2.40
CA ILE A 554 1.15 16.48 -3.13
C ILE A 554 1.31 15.62 -4.39
N GLN A 555 0.67 14.45 -4.43
CA GLN A 555 0.63 13.61 -5.63
C GLN A 555 0.02 14.33 -6.85
N LEU A 556 -0.91 15.25 -6.63
CA LEU A 556 -1.64 15.95 -7.69
C LEU A 556 -0.84 17.09 -8.35
N ARG A 557 0.36 17.38 -7.84
CA ARG A 557 1.37 18.23 -8.52
C ARG A 557 1.85 17.61 -9.84
N HIS A 558 1.50 16.34 -10.09
CA HIS A 558 1.85 15.65 -11.30
C HIS A 558 1.34 16.42 -12.54
N PRO A 559 2.14 16.58 -13.61
CA PRO A 559 1.76 17.32 -14.81
C PRO A 559 0.45 16.85 -15.47
N ASN A 560 0.19 15.54 -15.42
CA ASN A 560 -1.06 14.96 -15.93
C ASN A 560 -2.30 15.43 -15.14
N GLU A 561 -2.15 15.84 -13.88
CA GLU A 561 -3.22 16.28 -12.99
C GLU A 561 -3.31 17.79 -12.98
N ILE A 562 -2.84 18.47 -11.93
CA ILE A 562 -3.02 19.92 -11.76
C ILE A 562 -1.78 20.70 -12.19
N ASP A 563 -0.61 20.03 -12.29
CA ASP A 563 0.73 20.63 -12.40
C ASP A 563 1.26 21.22 -11.08
N GLY A 564 2.57 21.47 -11.04
CA GLY A 564 3.27 21.91 -9.84
C GLY A 564 2.89 23.33 -9.44
N ALA A 565 3.07 24.28 -10.36
CA ALA A 565 2.85 25.69 -10.07
C ALA A 565 1.40 25.97 -9.62
N TYR A 566 0.42 25.36 -10.29
CA TYR A 566 -0.99 25.50 -9.92
C TYR A 566 -1.24 24.85 -8.56
N TYR A 567 -0.66 23.67 -8.27
CA TYR A 567 -0.73 23.04 -6.95
C TYR A 567 -0.25 23.97 -5.83
N THR A 568 0.90 24.63 -5.99
CA THR A 568 1.43 25.54 -4.96
C THR A 568 0.57 26.79 -4.81
N ILE A 569 0.14 27.40 -5.92
CA ILE A 569 -0.79 28.54 -5.89
C ILE A 569 -2.07 28.15 -5.15
N ASN A 570 -2.67 27.02 -5.50
CA ASN A 570 -3.91 26.51 -4.90
C ASN A 570 -3.79 26.27 -3.39
N THR A 571 -2.63 25.77 -2.95
CA THR A 571 -2.37 25.54 -1.53
C THR A 571 -2.31 26.87 -0.76
N ILE A 572 -1.62 27.88 -1.32
CA ILE A 572 -1.48 29.20 -0.69
C ILE A 572 -2.81 29.97 -0.73
N THR A 573 -3.47 30.04 -1.89
CA THR A 573 -4.76 30.72 -2.03
C THR A 573 -5.83 30.07 -1.16
N GLY A 574 -5.74 28.77 -0.91
CA GLY A 574 -6.65 28.08 0.00
C GLY A 574 -6.59 28.57 1.44
N GLN A 575 -5.43 29.00 1.92
CA GLN A 575 -5.29 29.66 3.22
C GLN A 575 -5.77 31.11 3.15
N LEU A 576 -5.28 31.88 2.17
CA LEU A 576 -5.63 33.30 2.05
C LEU A 576 -7.14 33.56 1.86
N ALA A 577 -7.84 32.67 1.14
CA ALA A 577 -9.27 32.78 0.91
C ALA A 577 -10.09 32.74 2.20
N CYS A 578 -9.65 31.96 3.21
CA CYS A 578 -10.37 31.86 4.47
C CYS A 578 -10.25 33.15 5.29
N TYR A 579 -9.10 33.84 5.26
CA TYR A 579 -8.99 35.19 5.83
C TYR A 579 -9.98 36.17 5.19
N ALA A 580 -10.12 36.13 3.86
CA ALA A 580 -11.10 36.96 3.16
C ALA A 580 -12.55 36.63 3.57
N ALA A 581 -12.88 35.34 3.74
CA ALA A 581 -14.18 34.89 4.22
C ALA A 581 -14.46 35.36 5.66
N ILE A 582 -13.45 35.36 6.55
CA ILE A 582 -13.58 35.88 7.92
C ILE A 582 -13.89 37.37 7.92
N VAL A 583 -13.17 38.16 7.12
CA VAL A 583 -13.42 39.62 7.01
C VAL A 583 -14.84 39.89 6.51
N LEU A 584 -15.29 39.15 5.50
CA LEU A 584 -16.65 39.28 4.99
C LEU A 584 -17.69 38.88 6.04
N PHE A 585 -17.47 37.78 6.76
CA PHE A 585 -18.35 37.31 7.81
C PHE A 585 -18.42 38.30 8.98
N GLU A 586 -17.29 38.87 9.40
CA GLU A 586 -17.25 39.88 10.47
C GLU A 586 -18.05 41.14 10.09
N GLN A 587 -17.91 41.62 8.85
CA GLN A 587 -18.68 42.77 8.38
C GLN A 587 -20.20 42.53 8.44
N GLU A 588 -20.63 41.32 8.11
CA GLU A 588 -22.04 40.93 8.11
C GLU A 588 -22.57 40.67 9.53
N LEU A 589 -21.71 40.16 10.42
CA LEU A 589 -21.97 40.00 11.85
C LEU A 589 -22.12 41.37 12.54
N ASP A 590 -21.18 42.30 12.31
CA ASP A 590 -21.21 43.65 12.87
C ASP A 590 -22.40 44.46 12.32
N ALA A 591 -22.83 44.17 11.08
CA ALA A 591 -24.06 44.73 10.49
C ALA A 591 -25.36 44.10 11.03
N GLY A 592 -25.27 43.08 11.89
CA GLY A 592 -26.43 42.37 12.44
C GLY A 592 -27.22 41.54 11.42
N ARG A 593 -26.61 41.22 10.26
CA ARG A 593 -27.25 40.43 9.19
C ARG A 593 -27.08 38.93 9.38
N VAL A 594 -26.06 38.53 10.14
CA VAL A 594 -25.75 37.13 10.49
C VAL A 594 -25.58 37.03 12.01
N THR A 595 -25.87 35.86 12.57
CA THR A 595 -25.64 35.52 13.98
C THR A 595 -24.67 34.35 14.08
N SER A 596 -23.91 34.27 15.17
CA SER A 596 -22.95 33.19 15.43
C SER A 596 -23.05 32.73 16.88
N ALA A 597 -23.01 31.42 17.09
CA ALA A 597 -22.87 30.79 18.41
C ALA A 597 -21.46 30.93 18.98
N ILE A 598 -20.47 31.24 18.14
CA ILE A 598 -19.06 31.44 18.53
C ILE A 598 -18.69 32.91 18.36
N SER A 599 -17.94 33.46 19.33
CA SER A 599 -17.46 34.85 19.24
C SER A 599 -16.50 35.05 18.08
N LYS A 600 -16.47 36.27 17.53
CA LYS A 600 -15.57 36.59 16.41
C LYS A 600 -14.10 36.43 16.77
N GLU A 601 -13.73 36.73 18.01
CA GLU A 601 -12.37 36.54 18.53
C GLU A 601 -11.99 35.05 18.56
N ALA A 602 -12.93 34.17 18.93
CA ALA A 602 -12.70 32.73 18.94
C ALA A 602 -12.57 32.18 17.50
N ILE A 603 -13.40 32.63 16.56
CA ILE A 603 -13.29 32.29 15.12
C ILE A 603 -11.90 32.65 14.58
N ILE A 604 -11.46 33.89 14.80
CA ILE A 604 -10.14 34.37 14.37
C ILE A 604 -9.03 33.57 15.04
N THR A 605 -9.11 33.35 16.34
CA THR A 605 -8.09 32.61 17.11
C THR A 605 -7.94 31.18 16.62
N LEU A 606 -9.05 30.45 16.45
CA LEU A 606 -9.06 29.08 15.93
C LEU A 606 -8.41 29.01 14.55
N TYR A 607 -8.76 29.96 13.67
CA TYR A 607 -8.22 29.97 12.32
C TYR A 607 -6.74 30.35 12.26
N VAL A 608 -6.28 31.29 13.09
CA VAL A 608 -4.85 31.64 13.20
C VAL A 608 -4.04 30.45 13.73
N ILE A 609 -4.55 29.72 14.73
CA ILE A 609 -3.92 28.48 15.22
C ILE A 609 -3.82 27.45 14.09
N CYS A 610 -4.92 27.21 13.36
CA CYS A 610 -4.95 26.27 12.25
C CYS A 610 -3.95 26.64 11.14
N THR A 611 -3.91 27.92 10.76
CA THR A 611 -2.96 28.46 9.77
C THR A 611 -1.51 28.33 10.26
N GLY A 612 -1.26 28.55 11.56
CA GLY A 612 0.06 28.39 12.17
C GLY A 612 0.54 26.93 12.11
N PHE A 613 -0.30 25.97 12.47
CA PHE A 613 0.01 24.54 12.32
C PHE A 613 0.25 24.15 10.86
N TRP A 614 -0.57 24.65 9.94
CA TRP A 614 -0.37 24.47 8.52
C TRP A 614 0.98 25.03 8.06
N ALA A 615 1.32 26.26 8.40
CA ALA A 615 2.54 26.92 7.96
C ALA A 615 3.80 26.22 8.50
N VAL A 616 3.80 25.85 9.79
CA VAL A 616 4.90 25.12 10.42
C VAL A 616 5.06 23.73 9.78
N SER A 617 3.98 22.98 9.62
CA SER A 617 4.03 21.64 9.01
C SER A 617 4.42 21.70 7.53
N TYR A 618 3.94 22.67 6.77
CA TYR A 618 4.32 22.86 5.37
C TYR A 618 5.78 23.29 5.22
N LEU A 619 6.28 24.18 6.10
CA LEU A 619 7.71 24.51 6.14
C LEU A 619 8.57 23.28 6.47
N MET A 620 8.17 22.50 7.47
CA MET A 620 8.84 21.25 7.83
C MET A 620 8.85 20.25 6.67
N LEU A 621 7.75 20.16 5.91
CA LEU A 621 7.67 19.36 4.70
C LEU A 621 8.71 19.81 3.65
N LEU A 622 8.78 21.11 3.35
CA LEU A 622 9.73 21.66 2.37
C LEU A 622 11.19 21.41 2.77
N LEU A 623 11.49 21.46 4.08
CA LEU A 623 12.83 21.17 4.63
C LEU A 623 13.14 19.66 4.67
N ALA A 624 12.11 18.81 4.80
CA ALA A 624 12.29 17.36 4.91
C ALA A 624 12.47 16.69 3.54
N ILE A 625 11.79 17.20 2.51
CA ILE A 625 11.88 16.73 1.12
C ILE A 625 13.31 16.88 0.56
N LYS A 626 13.74 15.96 -0.30
CA LYS A 626 14.99 16.10 -1.06
C LYS A 626 14.95 17.33 -1.97
N HIS A 627 15.88 18.27 -1.78
CA HIS A 627 15.95 19.53 -2.54
C HIS A 627 15.89 19.38 -4.06
N ALA A 628 16.45 18.29 -4.60
CA ALA A 628 16.41 17.98 -6.03
C ALA A 628 14.99 17.94 -6.62
N TYR A 629 13.95 17.68 -5.81
CA TYR A 629 12.57 17.54 -6.25
C TYR A 629 11.71 18.78 -5.96
N LEU A 630 12.24 19.82 -5.30
CA LEU A 630 11.48 21.05 -5.03
C LEU A 630 10.99 21.73 -6.31
N HIS A 631 11.75 21.61 -7.40
CA HIS A 631 11.35 22.12 -8.72
C HIS A 631 10.02 21.51 -9.21
N THR A 632 9.64 20.31 -8.75
CA THR A 632 8.38 19.66 -9.13
C THR A 632 7.16 20.38 -8.56
N LEU A 633 7.32 21.16 -7.49
CA LEU A 633 6.26 21.97 -6.89
C LEU A 633 6.02 23.27 -7.67
N PHE A 634 6.93 23.68 -8.56
CA PHE A 634 6.80 24.94 -9.32
C PHE A 634 6.82 24.71 -10.83
N SER A 635 6.81 23.46 -11.26
CA SER A 635 6.83 23.08 -12.67
C SER A 635 5.49 23.41 -13.34
N MET A 636 5.55 24.11 -14.48
CA MET A 636 4.39 24.37 -15.37
C MET A 636 4.32 23.40 -16.56
N LYS A 637 5.12 22.32 -16.56
CA LYS A 637 5.11 21.32 -17.63
C LYS A 637 3.69 20.78 -17.85
N SER A 638 3.28 20.68 -19.10
CA SER A 638 2.03 20.00 -19.46
C SER A 638 2.17 18.47 -19.34
N GLY A 639 1.04 17.76 -19.28
CA GLY A 639 1.05 16.30 -19.29
C GLY A 639 1.74 15.73 -20.54
N ILE A 640 1.54 16.35 -21.71
CA ILE A 640 2.18 15.91 -22.97
C ILE A 640 3.70 16.09 -22.91
N GLU A 641 4.18 17.27 -22.50
CA GLU A 641 5.62 17.53 -22.34
C GLU A 641 6.25 16.54 -21.35
N HIS A 642 5.54 16.22 -20.28
CA HIS A 642 5.97 15.24 -19.30
C HIS A 642 6.08 13.83 -19.89
N GLN A 643 5.10 13.36 -20.68
CA GLN A 643 5.19 12.05 -21.33
C GLN A 643 6.36 11.99 -22.34
N VAL A 644 6.61 13.07 -23.07
CA VAL A 644 7.76 13.16 -23.99
C VAL A 644 9.08 13.04 -23.23
N GLU A 645 9.21 13.71 -22.08
CA GLU A 645 10.39 13.61 -21.21
C GLU A 645 10.57 12.19 -20.68
N CYS A 646 9.49 11.56 -20.18
CA CYS A 646 9.52 10.18 -19.71
C CYS A 646 9.98 9.20 -20.79
N PHE A 647 9.44 9.34 -22.01
CA PHE A 647 9.85 8.51 -23.15
C PHE A 647 11.34 8.67 -23.46
N LYS A 648 11.83 9.91 -23.53
CA LYS A 648 13.25 10.22 -23.81
C LYS A 648 14.18 9.69 -22.70
N LEU A 649 13.79 9.82 -21.44
CA LEU A 649 14.56 9.27 -20.30
C LEU A 649 14.59 7.75 -20.32
N ALA A 650 13.46 7.10 -20.56
CA ALA A 650 13.38 5.64 -20.66
C ALA A 650 14.24 5.12 -21.81
N LYS A 651 14.20 5.78 -22.98
CA LYS A 651 15.06 5.49 -24.13
C LYS A 651 16.55 5.62 -23.78
N LYS A 652 16.94 6.73 -23.14
CA LYS A 652 18.34 6.98 -22.74
C LYS A 652 18.87 5.92 -21.76
N ASN A 653 18.02 5.46 -20.85
CA ASN A 653 18.39 4.48 -19.82
C ASN A 653 18.18 3.01 -20.26
N ASN A 654 17.80 2.77 -21.53
CA ASN A 654 17.41 1.44 -22.03
C ASN A 654 16.35 0.75 -21.15
N TYR A 655 15.47 1.51 -20.52
CA TYR A 655 14.40 0.99 -19.66
C TYR A 655 13.17 0.70 -20.52
N GLU A 656 13.13 -0.50 -21.12
CA GLU A 656 12.05 -0.94 -22.02
C GLU A 656 10.66 -0.73 -21.37
N ARG A 657 10.47 -1.15 -20.12
CA ARG A 657 9.18 -1.02 -19.42
C ARG A 657 8.71 0.42 -19.22
N GLY A 658 9.63 1.36 -18.94
CA GLY A 658 9.27 2.77 -18.82
C GLY A 658 8.84 3.40 -20.13
N MET A 659 9.41 2.94 -21.25
CA MET A 659 9.01 3.37 -22.57
C MET A 659 7.60 2.86 -22.92
N LEU A 660 7.34 1.57 -22.69
CA LEU A 660 6.04 0.95 -22.94
C LEU A 660 4.93 1.62 -22.15
N SER A 661 5.23 2.01 -20.92
CA SER A 661 4.25 2.66 -20.06
C SER A 661 3.80 4.05 -20.55
N CYS A 662 4.57 4.68 -21.45
CA CYS A 662 4.14 5.92 -22.12
C CYS A 662 3.04 5.64 -23.16
N PHE A 663 2.93 4.40 -23.67
CA PHE A 663 1.96 3.99 -24.68
C PHE A 663 0.56 3.74 -24.11
N GLU A 664 0.42 3.71 -22.78
CA GLU A 664 -0.85 3.52 -22.08
C GLU A 664 -1.69 4.81 -22.02
N CYS A 665 -1.11 5.94 -22.43
CA CYS A 665 -1.82 7.22 -22.52
C CYS A 665 -2.69 7.30 -23.79
N ASP A 666 -3.64 8.23 -23.80
CA ASP A 666 -4.41 8.56 -25.00
C ASP A 666 -3.47 8.92 -26.19
N LYS A 667 -3.89 8.56 -27.42
CA LYS A 667 -3.15 8.81 -28.68
C LYS A 667 -2.58 10.22 -28.82
N ARG A 668 -3.24 11.24 -28.23
CA ARG A 668 -2.78 12.63 -28.23
C ARG A 668 -1.41 12.82 -27.55
N TYR A 669 -1.15 12.06 -26.48
CA TYR A 669 0.14 12.09 -25.78
C TYR A 669 1.25 11.38 -26.59
N LEU A 670 0.86 10.55 -27.56
CA LEU A 670 1.77 9.78 -28.41
C LEU A 670 2.18 10.54 -29.67
N GLU A 671 1.39 11.54 -30.11
CA GLU A 671 1.67 12.31 -31.33
C GLU A 671 3.09 12.87 -31.40
N PRO A 672 3.65 13.48 -30.34
CA PRO A 672 5.01 14.03 -30.41
C PRO A 672 6.12 12.97 -30.46
N ILE A 673 5.83 11.74 -30.04
CA ILE A 673 6.80 10.63 -29.98
C ILE A 673 6.53 9.54 -31.02
N LYS A 674 5.53 9.71 -31.89
CA LYS A 674 4.99 8.65 -32.74
C LYS A 674 6.05 7.97 -33.61
N ASP A 675 6.89 8.77 -34.27
CA ASP A 675 7.86 8.28 -35.24
C ASP A 675 9.01 7.55 -34.53
N GLU A 676 9.46 8.11 -33.41
CA GLU A 676 10.48 7.49 -32.56
C GLU A 676 9.97 6.21 -31.89
N ALA A 677 8.73 6.21 -31.40
CA ALA A 677 8.08 5.05 -30.81
C ALA A 677 7.91 3.93 -31.84
N LYS A 678 7.47 4.27 -33.05
CA LYS A 678 7.28 3.32 -34.16
C LYS A 678 8.59 2.68 -34.60
N ALA A 679 9.64 3.49 -34.79
CA ALA A 679 10.98 2.98 -35.11
C ALA A 679 11.47 2.01 -34.02
N ARG A 680 11.28 2.37 -32.76
CA ARG A 680 11.74 1.55 -31.64
C ARG A 680 10.95 0.25 -31.46
N ILE A 681 9.65 0.28 -31.69
CA ILE A 681 8.83 -0.94 -31.73
C ILE A 681 9.31 -1.83 -32.87
N ASP A 682 9.58 -1.29 -34.05
CA ASP A 682 10.05 -2.08 -35.21
C ASP A 682 11.38 -2.79 -34.94
N GLU A 683 12.34 -2.06 -34.34
CA GLU A 683 13.64 -2.61 -33.93
C GLU A 683 13.51 -3.80 -32.96
N ASN A 684 12.56 -3.72 -32.01
CA ASN A 684 12.42 -4.74 -30.96
C ASN A 684 11.33 -5.78 -31.26
N TRP A 685 10.49 -5.58 -32.28
CA TRP A 685 9.31 -6.40 -32.55
C TRP A 685 9.65 -7.88 -32.68
N SER A 686 10.69 -8.18 -33.48
CA SER A 686 11.13 -9.56 -33.69
C SER A 686 11.69 -10.20 -32.40
N LYS A 687 12.41 -9.42 -31.57
CA LYS A 687 12.91 -9.87 -30.26
C LYS A 687 11.75 -10.18 -29.32
N TRP A 688 10.75 -9.30 -29.23
CA TRP A 688 9.60 -9.49 -28.35
C TRP A 688 8.70 -10.64 -28.81
N ARG A 689 8.50 -10.82 -30.11
CA ARG A 689 7.79 -11.97 -30.68
C ARG A 689 8.45 -13.31 -30.34
N ASN A 690 9.79 -13.35 -30.37
CA ASN A 690 10.56 -14.55 -30.07
C ASN A 690 10.63 -14.84 -28.57
N LYS A 691 10.93 -13.82 -27.75
CA LYS A 691 11.08 -13.97 -26.29
C LYS A 691 9.75 -14.08 -25.54
N ARG A 692 8.66 -13.56 -26.11
CA ARG A 692 7.30 -13.56 -25.55
C ARG A 692 7.25 -13.21 -24.06
N PRO A 693 7.69 -12.00 -23.68
CA PRO A 693 7.61 -11.61 -22.28
C PRO A 693 6.14 -11.52 -21.85
N ALA A 694 5.86 -11.80 -20.57
CA ALA A 694 4.49 -11.94 -20.04
C ALA A 694 3.59 -10.72 -20.32
N TRP A 695 4.17 -9.52 -20.38
CA TRP A 695 3.46 -8.27 -20.69
C TRP A 695 3.08 -8.12 -22.17
N PHE A 696 3.78 -8.80 -23.10
CA PHE A 696 3.63 -8.60 -24.54
C PHE A 696 2.24 -8.98 -25.05
N ALA A 697 1.63 -10.03 -24.47
CA ALA A 697 0.27 -10.47 -24.80
C ALA A 697 -0.76 -9.38 -24.54
N VAL A 698 -0.60 -8.73 -23.40
CA VAL A 698 -1.61 -7.84 -22.85
C VAL A 698 -1.47 -6.45 -23.43
N GLU A 699 -0.25 -5.95 -23.53
CA GLU A 699 0.02 -4.56 -23.89
C GLU A 699 -0.14 -4.30 -25.40
N VAL A 700 0.26 -5.24 -26.26
CA VAL A 700 0.19 -5.07 -27.73
C VAL A 700 -1.24 -4.86 -28.21
N ASP A 701 -2.21 -5.51 -27.57
CA ASP A 701 -3.63 -5.32 -27.86
C ASP A 701 -4.16 -3.97 -27.36
N ASN A 702 -3.51 -3.37 -26.37
CA ASN A 702 -3.89 -2.07 -25.83
C ASN A 702 -3.20 -0.89 -26.53
N TRP A 703 -2.10 -1.12 -27.25
CA TRP A 703 -1.40 -0.06 -27.97
C TRP A 703 -2.23 0.52 -29.11
N ASP A 704 -2.14 1.84 -29.26
CA ASP A 704 -2.74 2.55 -30.38
C ASP A 704 -2.04 2.17 -31.69
N LYS A 705 -2.82 1.98 -32.75
CA LYS A 705 -2.33 1.61 -34.08
C LYS A 705 -1.34 2.64 -34.65
N MET A 706 -1.43 3.89 -34.22
CA MET A 706 -0.60 5.00 -34.68
C MET A 706 0.90 4.80 -34.39
N ILE A 707 1.25 4.19 -33.26
CA ILE A 707 2.65 3.94 -32.88
C ILE A 707 3.15 2.59 -33.38
N MET A 708 2.29 1.75 -33.95
CA MET A 708 2.68 0.40 -34.40
C MET A 708 3.27 0.41 -35.83
N PRO A 709 4.41 -0.25 -36.09
CA PRO A 709 4.94 -0.43 -37.43
C PRO A 709 4.04 -1.34 -38.27
N GLU A 710 4.14 -1.24 -39.60
CA GLU A 710 3.28 -2.00 -40.52
C GLU A 710 3.39 -3.51 -40.30
N LYS A 711 4.60 -4.00 -40.01
CA LYS A 711 4.86 -5.40 -39.67
C LYS A 711 4.05 -5.83 -38.44
N ALA A 712 4.09 -5.04 -37.36
CA ALA A 712 3.36 -5.32 -36.13
C ALA A 712 1.84 -5.23 -36.34
N LEU A 713 1.35 -4.26 -37.12
CA LEU A 713 -0.06 -4.15 -37.47
C LEU A 713 -0.57 -5.34 -38.29
N LYS A 714 0.24 -5.83 -39.23
CA LYS A 714 -0.07 -7.01 -40.03
C LYS A 714 -0.13 -8.25 -39.14
N ASP A 715 0.89 -8.45 -38.31
CA ASP A 715 0.94 -9.55 -37.36
C ASP A 715 -0.24 -9.52 -36.37
N ARG A 716 -0.63 -8.33 -35.90
CA ARG A 716 -1.80 -8.10 -35.04
C ARG A 716 -3.11 -8.48 -35.73
N LYS A 717 -3.33 -8.00 -36.97
CA LYS A 717 -4.54 -8.30 -37.75
C LYS A 717 -4.71 -9.80 -38.03
N GLU A 718 -3.62 -10.51 -38.22
CA GLU A 718 -3.63 -11.93 -38.57
C GLU A 718 -3.54 -12.84 -37.32
N ASN A 719 -3.58 -12.27 -36.10
CA ASN A 719 -3.33 -12.96 -34.83
C ASN A 719 -2.01 -13.76 -34.83
N ARG A 720 -1.06 -13.40 -35.70
CA ARG A 720 0.24 -14.06 -35.85
C ARG A 720 1.29 -13.50 -34.90
N TRP A 721 1.06 -12.33 -34.30
CA TRP A 721 1.98 -11.73 -33.34
C TRP A 721 2.24 -12.62 -32.10
N TRP A 722 1.30 -13.51 -31.76
CA TRP A 722 1.46 -14.55 -30.74
C TRP A 722 1.77 -15.94 -31.31
N ALA A 723 1.65 -16.14 -32.63
CA ALA A 723 2.04 -17.38 -33.31
C ALA A 723 3.57 -17.44 -33.44
N GLY A 724 4.17 -18.59 -33.17
CA GLY A 724 5.62 -18.74 -33.27
C GLY A 724 6.02 -18.83 -34.73
N ASP A 725 7.21 -18.35 -35.07
CA ASP A 725 7.83 -18.61 -36.38
C ASP A 725 8.30 -20.07 -36.45
N ASN A 726 7.39 -21.03 -36.25
CA ASN A 726 7.66 -22.43 -36.55
C ASN A 726 7.44 -22.61 -38.05
N ASN A 727 8.47 -22.26 -38.82
CA ASN A 727 8.61 -22.67 -40.20
C ASN A 727 9.18 -24.11 -40.25
N SER A 728 8.55 -25.03 -39.52
CA SER A 728 8.68 -26.47 -39.75
C SER A 728 7.33 -26.96 -40.28
N GLY A 729 7.33 -27.33 -41.57
CA GLY A 729 6.12 -27.72 -42.27
C GLY A 729 5.38 -28.85 -41.55
N SER A 730 4.16 -28.58 -41.10
CA SER A 730 3.17 -29.60 -40.75
C SER A 730 1.79 -28.95 -40.66
N MET A 731 1.00 -29.19 -41.71
CA MET A 731 -0.46 -29.10 -41.84
C MET A 731 -1.21 -27.97 -41.11
N GLY A 732 -1.76 -27.06 -41.93
CA GLY A 732 -2.64 -25.99 -41.49
C GLY A 732 -3.94 -26.47 -40.83
N GLY A 733 -4.25 -25.85 -39.70
CA GLY A 733 -5.60 -25.73 -39.17
C GLY A 733 -6.01 -24.27 -39.19
N LYS A 734 -6.93 -23.90 -40.10
CA LYS A 734 -7.65 -22.62 -40.07
C LYS A 734 -8.46 -22.57 -38.77
N PHE A 735 -8.05 -21.80 -37.77
CA PHE A 735 -9.00 -21.33 -36.74
C PHE A 735 -9.65 -20.04 -37.23
N GLY A 736 -10.80 -20.24 -37.89
CA GLY A 736 -11.66 -19.17 -38.34
C GLY A 736 -12.32 -18.43 -37.16
N THR A 737 -12.45 -17.12 -37.34
CA THR A 737 -13.42 -16.26 -36.68
C THR A 737 -14.80 -16.92 -36.60
N MET A 738 -15.33 -17.09 -35.39
CA MET A 738 -16.78 -17.19 -35.18
C MET A 738 -17.25 -16.02 -34.31
N ARG A 739 -17.91 -15.06 -34.97
CA ARG A 739 -18.98 -14.29 -34.35
C ARG A 739 -20.10 -15.27 -34.05
N GLY A 740 -20.36 -15.53 -32.77
CA GLY A 740 -21.55 -16.22 -32.29
C GLY A 740 -22.38 -15.26 -31.46
N THR A 741 -23.41 -14.68 -32.09
CA THR A 741 -24.63 -14.26 -31.41
C THR A 741 -25.25 -15.47 -30.70
N GLU A 742 -25.91 -15.19 -29.58
CA GLU A 742 -26.72 -16.09 -28.74
C GLU A 742 -25.99 -16.96 -27.72
N GLY A 743 -26.52 -16.90 -26.50
CA GLY A 743 -25.90 -17.46 -25.30
C GLY A 743 -25.84 -18.98 -25.28
N LYS A 744 -24.73 -19.48 -24.75
CA LYS A 744 -24.64 -20.66 -23.89
C LYS A 744 -23.27 -20.70 -23.22
N SER A 745 -23.29 -20.93 -21.91
CA SER A 745 -22.11 -21.11 -21.05
C SER A 745 -21.40 -22.41 -21.41
N TYR A 746 -20.08 -22.38 -21.55
CA TYR A 746 -19.26 -23.59 -21.56
C TYR A 746 -18.07 -23.43 -20.62
N HIS A 747 -18.03 -24.32 -19.62
CA HIS A 747 -16.86 -24.61 -18.79
C HIS A 747 -15.80 -25.33 -19.64
N ILE A 748 -14.53 -24.95 -19.48
CA ILE A 748 -13.40 -25.76 -19.95
C ILE A 748 -12.45 -25.98 -18.76
N GLN A 749 -12.13 -27.25 -18.56
CA GLN A 749 -11.34 -27.85 -17.47
C GLN A 749 -9.89 -27.38 -17.44
#